data_AF-A0A7K4R9J2-F1
#
_entry.id   AF-A0A7K4R9J2-F1
#
_cell.length_a   1.000
_cell.length_b   1.000
_cell.length_c   1.000
_cell.angle_alpha   90.00
_cell.angle_beta   90.00
_cell.angle_gamma   90.00
#
_symmetry.space_group_name_H-M   'P 1'
#
loop_
_entity.id
_entity.type
_entity.pdbx_description
1 polymer ?
#
loop_
_entity_poly.entity_id
_entity_poly.type
_entity_poly.pdbx_seq_one_letter_code
_entity_poly.pdbx_strand_id
1 'polypeptide(L)'
;NEEALFATRIIRSATSEPTLERSINRVLSGQSVVNSLGHQAVDSKRHELSFSPIKSCDRELYLLKRVQAAEEDLNAARDLIQQLSSKVSQKEKEMETKIVELKTQHEKELSHLGQENYVLQSKLRSMEEMAQEKRWTHHTATIPVTQEKLAQIQKEIEDQELIIQGYQQENERLYKQMKDLQIQNKKNEERMFKENQCLMSELRDLREKIEKTNNQSRIVQDSEPARNQSFTELISELRAAQKEEAKLQEEIRHLKQDKQALEVDLVQAKKERDLAKIQITSASSDKSYEFKVMEESYKQEITHLKRRLQWYAENQDLLDKDAARLKEARQEIEKLRLEVEKLRGEAGDQCVQQKKRLRDRAADAKRIQDLERQIREMEGILKRRYPNSLPALIYAAAAAEKTNDLSAKTNTVEFLERRIKKLETELEGKDDEAKKSLRAMEQQFQKIKIQYEQRLAELEQQLAYEFMSETPKLNGDKAGSTELEQELQNLKKTHQITVRNLQTEIENLKSQNSQLKLRSKNDNKDLECTDSKMKQGNPKDRLLKLNEELVTKNKEIQDLTKTVEKLQKERMVMLSDNNLRNITNNKENSTEVVKKNTSATDKRNSHYSEPFLSIFNDDKIYQPHTFSDSHLSKVLKENAQLKEELERLSLEMSQQRVKSQAALAYSENNIRRIQEDTAEYIASLKASHQREVEKIVCQHAKEHSTSKVAELNNRISTQEVLINHLQEQISEQQRHQEALLVSQIREQLLQKEVTKLLEELREAKENQSPEMKHFLCLEKKIKHIETRHAEREQEIQKATQLTHHVTETRQTHEAEKWRRLAQQKNQELEKFRVELDSILDVLRELQKQGVVIPAPGSIGFRMTDSCWKT
;
A
#
# COMPACT_ATOMS: atom_id res chain seq x y z
N ASN A 1 1.29 44.77 42.27
CA ASN A 1 1.11 45.61 41.07
C ASN A 1 0.53 44.71 40.00
N GLU A 2 -0.52 45.02 39.26
CA GLU A 2 -1.65 45.97 39.36
C GLU A 2 -2.81 45.20 38.68
N GLU A 3 -4.04 45.13 39.21
CA GLU A 3 -5.09 46.16 39.16
C GLU A 3 -5.34 46.77 37.75
N ALA A 4 -6.58 46.96 37.26
CA ALA A 4 -7.90 46.46 37.65
C ALA A 4 -8.94 46.82 36.55
N LEU A 5 -10.24 46.59 36.84
CA LEU A 5 -11.44 47.26 36.28
C LEU A 5 -12.05 46.79 34.93
N PHE A 6 -13.16 46.07 35.08
CA PHE A 6 -14.48 46.29 34.46
C PHE A 6 -14.70 47.55 33.61
N ALA A 7 -15.48 47.41 32.53
CA ALA A 7 -16.69 48.23 32.30
C ALA A 7 -17.69 47.61 31.29
N THR A 8 -18.98 47.66 31.61
CA THR A 8 -20.13 47.48 30.69
C THR A 8 -20.87 48.82 30.58
N ARG A 9 -21.55 49.12 29.44
CA ARG A 9 -22.68 50.10 29.23
C ARG A 9 -22.56 50.74 27.82
N ILE A 10 -23.44 50.44 26.85
CA ILE A 10 -24.80 50.98 26.60
C ILE A 10 -24.85 52.51 26.34
N ILE A 11 -24.96 52.87 25.06
CA ILE A 11 -25.38 54.15 24.44
C ILE A 11 -26.11 53.69 23.14
N ARG A 12 -27.40 53.90 22.82
CA ARG A 12 -28.45 54.87 23.23
C ARG A 12 -28.13 56.32 22.82
N SER A 13 -28.83 56.99 21.90
CA SER A 13 -30.16 56.71 21.31
C SER A 13 -30.41 57.58 20.05
N ALA A 14 -31.44 57.23 19.26
CA ALA A 14 -32.29 58.18 18.51
C ALA A 14 -31.62 59.00 17.36
N THR A 15 -32.31 59.72 16.46
CA THR A 15 -33.76 59.89 16.20
C THR A 15 -33.96 60.29 14.73
N SER A 16 -34.94 59.71 14.03
CA SER A 16 -35.84 60.44 13.11
C SER A 16 -36.94 59.52 12.55
N GLU A 17 -38.08 59.54 13.24
CA GLU A 17 -39.41 59.43 12.64
C GLU A 17 -39.59 60.47 11.49
N PRO A 18 -40.61 60.37 10.60
CA PRO A 18 -41.95 59.96 10.98
C PRO A 18 -42.77 59.09 10.00
N THR A 19 -43.87 58.56 10.55
CA THR A 19 -45.25 58.44 10.01
C THR A 19 -45.52 58.52 8.50
N LEU A 20 -46.56 57.90 7.92
CA LEU A 20 -47.91 57.54 8.39
C LEU A 20 -48.41 56.43 7.38
N GLU A 21 -49.50 55.66 7.48
CA GLU A 21 -50.71 55.63 8.32
C GLU A 21 -51.35 54.21 8.27
N ARG A 22 -52.46 54.02 8.98
CA ARG A 22 -53.66 53.16 8.73
C ARG A 22 -53.64 52.06 7.63
N SER A 23 -54.38 50.94 7.76
CA SER A 23 -55.10 50.28 8.89
C SER A 23 -55.92 49.08 8.37
N ILE A 24 -56.54 48.33 9.31
CA ILE A 24 -57.87 47.71 9.16
C ILE A 24 -58.00 46.47 8.25
N ASN A 25 -58.27 45.35 8.94
CA ASN A 25 -59.23 44.29 8.61
C ASN A 25 -59.06 43.43 7.33
N ARG A 26 -58.44 42.26 7.56
CA ARG A 26 -59.14 40.95 7.52
C ARG A 26 -60.65 41.04 7.17
N VAL A 27 -61.05 40.38 6.08
CA VAL A 27 -62.11 39.35 5.99
C VAL A 27 -61.87 38.65 4.63
N LEU A 28 -61.41 37.39 4.54
CA LEU A 28 -61.98 36.08 4.95
C LEU A 28 -63.26 35.66 4.22
N SER A 29 -63.46 34.34 4.19
CA SER A 29 -64.62 33.61 3.64
C SER A 29 -64.61 33.48 2.11
N GLY A 30 -64.76 32.28 1.53
CA GLY A 30 -64.63 30.92 2.09
C GLY A 30 -65.73 30.41 3.02
N GLN A 31 -66.86 29.93 2.50
CA GLN A 31 -67.87 29.20 3.28
C GLN A 31 -68.65 28.14 2.49
N SER A 32 -68.88 27.00 3.15
CA SER A 32 -70.20 26.39 3.18
C SER A 32 -70.47 25.75 4.56
N VAL A 33 -71.62 26.13 5.13
CA VAL A 33 -72.55 25.35 5.97
C VAL A 33 -72.06 23.95 6.40
N VAL A 34 -72.02 23.63 7.70
CA VAL A 34 -73.11 22.96 8.43
C VAL A 34 -72.99 23.15 9.95
N ASN A 35 -74.14 23.11 10.64
CA ASN A 35 -74.38 23.13 12.11
C ASN A 35 -74.19 24.48 12.84
N SER A 36 -75.04 24.84 13.82
CA SER A 36 -76.31 24.24 14.28
C SER A 36 -76.95 25.09 15.38
N LEU A 37 -78.29 25.13 15.42
CA LEU A 37 -79.23 25.35 16.53
C LEU A 37 -78.70 25.91 17.91
N GLY A 38 -79.48 26.82 18.56
CA GLY A 38 -79.26 27.87 19.61
C GLY A 38 -80.47 28.45 20.44
N HIS A 39 -81.61 27.75 20.62
CA HIS A 39 -82.95 28.13 21.19
C HIS A 39 -83.30 29.59 21.65
N GLN A 40 -84.51 30.06 21.25
CA GLN A 40 -85.70 30.40 22.10
C GLN A 40 -86.93 30.65 21.18
N ALA A 41 -88.16 30.13 21.36
CA ALA A 41 -89.09 30.03 22.50
C ALA A 41 -89.84 31.34 22.88
N VAL A 42 -91.17 31.37 22.65
CA VAL A 42 -92.22 31.81 23.61
C VAL A 42 -93.63 31.49 23.06
N ASP A 43 -94.53 31.16 24.00
CA ASP A 43 -95.96 30.79 23.92
C ASP A 43 -96.81 31.15 22.68
N SER A 44 -97.68 30.20 22.33
CA SER A 44 -99.12 30.45 22.24
C SER A 44 -99.89 29.32 22.91
N LYS A 45 -100.76 29.67 23.86
CA LYS A 45 -101.45 28.72 24.75
C LYS A 45 -102.85 28.36 24.25
N ARG A 46 -103.33 27.20 24.73
CA ARG A 46 -104.67 26.59 24.56
C ARG A 46 -104.87 25.94 23.18
N HIS A 47 -105.53 24.79 23.06
CA HIS A 47 -106.29 24.01 24.05
C HIS A 47 -105.78 22.57 24.23
N GLU A 48 -105.99 22.01 25.42
CA GLU A 48 -106.10 20.55 25.57
C GLU A 48 -107.35 20.05 24.82
N LEU A 49 -107.27 18.87 24.19
CA LEU A 49 -108.35 17.87 24.22
C LEU A 49 -107.88 16.54 23.58
N SER A 50 -108.31 15.45 24.22
CA SER A 50 -108.37 14.04 23.79
C SER A 50 -107.18 13.37 23.06
N PHE A 51 -106.80 12.22 23.60
CA PHE A 51 -106.12 11.15 22.85
C PHE A 51 -106.99 10.70 21.66
N SER A 52 -106.37 10.46 20.50
CA SER A 52 -106.93 9.63 19.43
C SER A 52 -105.82 8.89 18.67
N PRO A 53 -105.98 7.61 18.29
CA PRO A 53 -104.89 6.81 17.70
C PRO A 53 -104.41 7.29 16.32
N ILE A 54 -105.26 8.03 15.61
CA ILE A 54 -105.11 8.40 14.20
C ILE A 54 -103.77 9.14 13.93
N LYS A 55 -103.33 9.98 14.88
CA LYS A 55 -102.14 10.83 14.74
C LYS A 55 -100.80 10.08 14.71
N SER A 56 -100.75 8.78 15.07
CA SER A 56 -99.52 7.97 14.94
C SER A 56 -99.25 7.60 13.49
N CYS A 57 -100.29 7.11 12.79
CA CYS A 57 -100.20 6.68 11.40
C CYS A 57 -99.78 7.82 10.46
N ASP A 58 -100.28 9.04 10.67
CA ASP A 58 -99.87 10.21 9.88
C ASP A 58 -98.36 10.51 10.02
N ARG A 59 -97.83 10.37 11.23
CA ARG A 59 -96.40 10.58 11.52
C ARG A 59 -95.53 9.48 10.92
N GLU A 60 -95.96 8.22 11.03
CA GLU A 60 -95.28 7.07 10.44
C GLU A 60 -95.29 7.13 8.91
N LEU A 61 -96.41 7.49 8.29
CA LEU A 61 -96.56 7.60 6.83
C LEU A 61 -95.80 8.81 6.26
N TYR A 62 -95.64 9.89 7.03
CA TYR A 62 -94.72 10.99 6.72
C TYR A 62 -93.25 10.56 6.79
N LEU A 63 -92.86 9.79 7.82
CA LEU A 63 -91.50 9.26 7.93
C LEU A 63 -91.18 8.26 6.81
N LEU A 64 -92.12 7.37 6.46
CA LEU A 64 -91.98 6.40 5.37
C LEU A 64 -91.74 7.11 4.02
N LYS A 65 -92.52 8.16 3.71
CA LYS A 65 -92.30 8.99 2.52
C LYS A 65 -90.93 9.68 2.51
N ARG A 66 -90.40 10.06 3.66
CA ARG A 66 -89.04 10.62 3.78
C ARG A 66 -87.93 9.58 3.61
N VAL A 67 -88.15 8.32 4.03
CA VAL A 67 -87.23 7.22 3.76
C VAL A 67 -87.23 6.89 2.27
N GLN A 68 -88.41 6.73 1.66
CA GLN A 68 -88.53 6.47 0.22
C GLN A 68 -87.85 7.57 -0.62
N ALA A 69 -88.09 8.85 -0.32
CA ALA A 69 -87.42 9.95 -1.01
C ALA A 69 -85.88 9.92 -0.82
N ALA A 70 -85.39 9.54 0.36
CA ALA A 70 -83.95 9.39 0.60
C ALA A 70 -83.35 8.18 -0.14
N GLU A 71 -84.10 7.09 -0.32
CA GLU A 71 -83.69 5.94 -1.14
C GLU A 71 -83.67 6.28 -2.64
N GLU A 72 -84.65 7.06 -3.12
CA GLU A 72 -84.70 7.60 -4.48
C GLU A 72 -83.52 8.56 -4.74
N ASP A 73 -83.25 9.50 -3.84
CA ASP A 73 -82.07 10.40 -3.89
C ASP A 73 -80.74 9.61 -3.90
N LEU A 74 -80.62 8.57 -3.06
CA LEU A 74 -79.40 7.76 -2.94
C LEU A 74 -79.18 6.89 -4.20
N ASN A 75 -80.25 6.36 -4.79
CA ASN A 75 -80.17 5.65 -6.07
C ASN A 75 -79.84 6.60 -7.23
N ALA A 76 -80.41 7.80 -7.30
CA ALA A 76 -80.03 8.83 -8.27
C ALA A 76 -78.54 9.24 -8.12
N ALA A 77 -78.03 9.30 -6.88
CA ALA A 77 -76.61 9.54 -6.62
C ALA A 77 -75.71 8.38 -7.07
N ARG A 78 -76.14 7.12 -6.89
CA ARG A 78 -75.44 5.92 -7.42
C ARG A 78 -75.36 5.94 -8.94
N ASP A 79 -76.48 6.21 -9.62
CA ASP A 79 -76.55 6.30 -11.07
C ASP A 79 -75.63 7.42 -11.61
N LEU A 80 -75.62 8.58 -10.94
CA LEU A 80 -74.71 9.68 -11.29
C LEU A 80 -73.24 9.29 -11.10
N ILE A 81 -72.88 8.60 -10.00
CA ILE A 81 -71.52 8.09 -9.77
C ILE A 81 -71.13 7.06 -10.85
N GLN A 82 -72.04 6.19 -11.26
CA GLN A 82 -71.81 5.21 -12.33
C GLN A 82 -71.62 5.90 -13.70
N GLN A 83 -72.42 6.93 -14.01
CA GLN A 83 -72.26 7.75 -15.22
C GLN A 83 -70.97 8.58 -15.22
N LEU A 84 -70.51 9.07 -14.06
CA LEU A 84 -69.24 9.78 -13.95
C LEU A 84 -68.06 8.81 -14.11
N SER A 85 -68.13 7.64 -13.47
CA SER A 85 -67.10 6.59 -13.57
C SER A 85 -66.94 6.07 -15.01
N SER A 86 -68.03 5.88 -15.74
CA SER A 86 -67.96 5.46 -17.16
C SER A 86 -67.40 6.56 -18.06
N LYS A 87 -67.74 7.84 -17.82
CA LYS A 87 -67.15 8.99 -18.54
C LYS A 87 -65.66 9.16 -18.25
N VAL A 88 -65.22 8.96 -17.01
CA VAL A 88 -63.79 8.97 -16.64
C VAL A 88 -63.06 7.82 -17.33
N SER A 89 -63.56 6.58 -17.24
CA SER A 89 -62.94 5.42 -17.91
C SER A 89 -62.91 5.55 -19.44
N GLN A 90 -63.90 6.21 -20.05
CA GLN A 90 -63.84 6.56 -21.47
C GLN A 90 -62.72 7.58 -21.75
N LYS A 91 -62.58 8.63 -20.92
CA LYS A 91 -61.53 9.65 -21.11
C LYS A 91 -60.13 9.11 -20.86
N GLU A 92 -59.94 8.19 -19.93
CA GLU A 92 -58.69 7.46 -19.74
C GLU A 92 -58.31 6.67 -21.00
N LYS A 93 -59.26 5.94 -21.59
CA LYS A 93 -59.06 5.21 -22.85
C LYS A 93 -58.75 6.14 -24.03
N GLU A 94 -59.47 7.27 -24.16
CA GLU A 94 -59.20 8.29 -25.19
C GLU A 94 -57.86 9.01 -25.02
N MET A 95 -57.24 8.96 -23.84
CA MET A 95 -55.89 9.49 -23.60
C MET A 95 -54.83 8.43 -23.87
N GLU A 96 -55.05 7.18 -23.46
CA GLU A 96 -54.13 6.08 -23.75
C GLU A 96 -54.02 5.82 -25.26
N THR A 97 -55.12 5.88 -26.02
CA THR A 97 -55.06 5.74 -27.49
C THR A 97 -54.20 6.83 -28.13
N LYS A 98 -54.31 8.08 -27.67
CA LYS A 98 -53.47 9.20 -28.17
C LYS A 98 -52.00 9.03 -27.79
N ILE A 99 -51.71 8.51 -26.60
CA ILE A 99 -50.34 8.20 -26.16
C ILE A 99 -49.75 7.09 -27.04
N VAL A 100 -50.53 6.06 -27.38
CA VAL A 100 -50.13 5.00 -28.33
C VAL A 100 -49.94 5.55 -29.75
N GLU A 101 -50.88 6.36 -30.25
CA GLU A 101 -50.79 7.01 -31.57
C GLU A 101 -49.49 7.82 -31.70
N LEU A 102 -49.20 8.70 -30.74
CA LEU A 102 -47.96 9.50 -30.71
C LEU A 102 -46.70 8.62 -30.65
N LYS A 103 -46.70 7.54 -29.85
CA LYS A 103 -45.58 6.57 -29.84
C LYS A 103 -45.37 5.96 -31.23
N THR A 104 -46.43 5.52 -31.91
CA THR A 104 -46.32 4.95 -33.27
C THR A 104 -45.97 5.97 -34.36
N GLN A 105 -46.17 7.27 -34.12
CA GLN A 105 -45.71 8.34 -35.01
C GLN A 105 -44.19 8.52 -34.86
N HIS A 106 -43.70 8.71 -33.63
CA HIS A 106 -42.25 8.81 -33.37
C HIS A 106 -41.49 7.54 -33.81
N GLU A 107 -42.06 6.35 -33.66
CA GLU A 107 -41.45 5.09 -34.12
C GLU A 107 -41.30 5.02 -35.65
N LYS A 108 -42.25 5.58 -36.41
CA LYS A 108 -42.17 5.72 -37.87
C LYS A 108 -41.13 6.77 -38.28
N GLU A 109 -41.06 7.89 -37.56
CA GLU A 109 -40.05 8.94 -37.79
C GLU A 109 -38.64 8.42 -37.50
N LEU A 110 -38.43 7.69 -36.41
CA LEU A 110 -37.17 7.02 -36.10
C LEU A 110 -36.81 5.97 -37.15
N SER A 111 -37.78 5.22 -37.67
CA SER A 111 -37.58 4.27 -38.76
C SER A 111 -37.18 4.96 -40.08
N HIS A 112 -37.79 6.11 -40.40
CA HIS A 112 -37.43 6.94 -41.56
C HIS A 112 -36.00 7.49 -41.44
N LEU A 113 -35.70 8.15 -40.32
CA LEU A 113 -34.37 8.71 -40.03
C LEU A 113 -33.27 7.63 -39.97
N GLY A 114 -33.62 6.41 -39.57
CA GLY A 114 -32.75 5.24 -39.63
C GLY A 114 -32.44 4.78 -41.06
N GLN A 115 -33.46 4.74 -41.94
CA GLN A 115 -33.29 4.45 -43.36
C GLN A 115 -32.48 5.54 -44.07
N GLU A 116 -32.73 6.82 -43.78
CA GLU A 116 -31.93 7.93 -44.30
C GLU A 116 -30.48 7.87 -43.84
N ASN A 117 -30.22 7.59 -42.55
CA ASN A 117 -28.87 7.37 -42.05
C ASN A 117 -28.16 6.22 -42.77
N TYR A 118 -28.84 5.09 -42.99
CA TYR A 118 -28.27 3.96 -43.72
C TYR A 118 -27.89 4.36 -45.15
N VAL A 119 -28.79 5.03 -45.88
CA VAL A 119 -28.53 5.52 -47.24
C VAL A 119 -27.38 6.55 -47.28
N LEU A 120 -27.29 7.44 -46.29
CA LEU A 120 -26.20 8.40 -46.18
C LEU A 120 -24.86 7.71 -45.85
N GLN A 121 -24.84 6.71 -44.98
CA GLN A 121 -23.65 5.90 -44.70
C GLN A 121 -23.20 5.09 -45.92
N SER A 122 -24.13 4.50 -46.70
CA SER A 122 -23.78 3.83 -47.96
C SER A 122 -23.17 4.79 -48.99
N LYS A 123 -23.73 6.01 -49.11
CA LYS A 123 -23.17 7.06 -49.97
C LYS A 123 -21.78 7.51 -49.49
N LEU A 124 -21.59 7.67 -48.18
CA LEU A 124 -20.30 8.03 -47.60
C LEU A 124 -19.23 6.99 -47.93
N ARG A 125 -19.49 5.69 -47.67
CA ARG A 125 -18.57 4.60 -48.01
C ARG A 125 -18.20 4.58 -49.48
N SER A 126 -19.19 4.73 -50.37
CA SER A 126 -18.92 4.81 -51.81
C SER A 126 -18.06 6.02 -52.21
N MET A 127 -18.21 7.16 -51.52
CA MET A 127 -17.31 8.32 -51.72
C MET A 127 -15.92 8.11 -51.13
N GLU A 128 -15.79 7.38 -50.01
CA GLU A 128 -14.52 7.00 -49.38
C GLU A 128 -13.74 6.00 -50.24
N GLU A 129 -14.42 4.99 -50.80
CA GLU A 129 -13.88 4.02 -51.77
C GLU A 129 -13.36 4.74 -53.02
N MET A 130 -14.18 5.61 -53.63
CA MET A 130 -13.79 6.46 -54.77
C MET A 130 -12.67 7.46 -54.45
N ALA A 131 -12.43 7.77 -53.17
CA ALA A 131 -11.30 8.59 -52.72
C ALA A 131 -10.04 7.75 -52.48
N GLN A 132 -10.17 6.52 -51.99
CA GLN A 132 -9.06 5.57 -51.84
C GLN A 132 -8.53 5.10 -53.20
N GLU A 133 -9.39 4.84 -54.18
CA GLU A 133 -9.00 4.45 -55.55
C GLU A 133 -8.18 5.56 -56.24
N LYS A 134 -8.57 6.83 -56.04
CA LYS A 134 -7.79 8.02 -56.44
C LYS A 134 -6.49 8.19 -55.66
N ARG A 135 -6.42 7.70 -54.42
CA ARG A 135 -5.21 7.77 -53.59
C ARG A 135 -4.19 6.71 -54.02
N TRP A 136 -4.64 5.50 -54.32
CA TRP A 136 -3.80 4.39 -54.78
C TRP A 136 -3.17 4.68 -56.15
N THR A 137 -3.94 5.26 -57.08
CA THR A 137 -3.43 5.68 -58.40
C THR A 137 -2.36 6.79 -58.33
N HIS A 138 -2.24 7.51 -57.22
CA HIS A 138 -1.20 8.52 -56.98
C HIS A 138 0.03 8.02 -56.18
N HIS A 139 0.12 6.73 -55.84
CA HIS A 139 1.24 6.19 -55.04
C HIS A 139 2.17 5.23 -55.80
N THR A 140 1.84 4.85 -57.04
CA THR A 140 2.72 4.04 -57.91
C THR A 140 3.80 4.87 -58.61
N ALA A 141 4.55 5.67 -57.84
CA ALA A 141 5.69 6.46 -58.30
C ALA A 141 6.97 5.91 -57.66
N THR A 142 7.64 4.99 -58.34
CA THR A 142 8.71 4.14 -57.79
C THR A 142 9.91 4.92 -57.27
N ILE A 143 10.11 4.90 -55.94
CA ILE A 143 11.40 5.22 -55.30
C ILE A 143 12.09 3.88 -54.98
N PRO A 144 13.34 3.65 -55.41
CA PRO A 144 14.05 2.42 -55.07
C PRO A 144 14.44 2.44 -53.58
N VAL A 145 13.73 1.66 -52.77
CA VAL A 145 14.06 1.49 -51.34
C VAL A 145 15.32 0.64 -51.21
N THR A 146 16.34 1.16 -50.52
CA THR A 146 17.58 0.42 -50.26
C THR A 146 17.33 -0.76 -49.31
N GLN A 147 18.07 -1.85 -49.51
CA GLN A 147 17.98 -3.11 -48.74
C GLN A 147 17.92 -2.89 -47.22
N GLU A 148 18.72 -1.95 -46.72
CA GLU A 148 18.84 -1.59 -45.30
C GLU A 148 17.56 -0.92 -44.74
N LYS A 149 16.89 -0.08 -45.54
CA LYS A 149 15.58 0.49 -45.19
C LYS A 149 14.46 -0.55 -45.25
N LEU A 150 14.54 -1.51 -46.18
CA LEU A 150 13.61 -2.65 -46.18
C LEU A 150 13.78 -3.49 -44.91
N ALA A 151 15.02 -3.79 -44.50
CA ALA A 151 15.28 -4.51 -43.25
C ALA A 151 14.81 -3.74 -42.00
N GLN A 152 14.95 -2.42 -41.98
CA GLN A 152 14.46 -1.60 -40.87
C GLN A 152 12.93 -1.54 -40.81
N ILE A 153 12.24 -1.42 -41.97
CA ILE A 153 10.78 -1.50 -42.06
C ILE A 153 10.26 -2.89 -41.69
N GLN A 154 10.95 -3.95 -42.13
CA GLN A 154 10.64 -5.34 -41.78
C GLN A 154 10.67 -5.53 -40.26
N LYS A 155 11.72 -5.04 -39.58
CA LYS A 155 11.81 -5.07 -38.13
C LYS A 155 10.74 -4.20 -37.46
N GLU A 156 10.44 -3.02 -37.99
CA GLU A 156 9.38 -2.16 -37.44
C GLU A 156 8.00 -2.82 -37.54
N ILE A 157 7.72 -3.57 -38.61
CA ILE A 157 6.52 -4.40 -38.75
C ILE A 157 6.51 -5.53 -37.70
N GLU A 158 7.62 -6.25 -37.50
CA GLU A 158 7.74 -7.31 -36.48
C GLU A 158 7.54 -6.77 -35.06
N ASP A 159 8.16 -5.63 -34.73
CA ASP A 159 7.98 -4.92 -33.45
C ASP A 159 6.52 -4.45 -33.26
N GLN A 160 5.87 -3.95 -34.32
CA GLN A 160 4.45 -3.54 -34.29
C GLN A 160 3.49 -4.74 -34.19
N GLU A 161 3.75 -5.86 -34.88
CA GLU A 161 2.95 -7.08 -34.79
C GLU A 161 2.99 -7.67 -33.38
N LEU A 162 4.14 -7.64 -32.70
CA LEU A 162 4.27 -8.05 -31.30
C LEU A 162 3.42 -7.17 -30.38
N ILE A 163 3.44 -5.86 -30.58
CA ILE A 163 2.60 -4.91 -29.81
C ILE A 163 1.10 -5.15 -30.07
N ILE A 164 0.71 -5.38 -31.33
CA ILE A 164 -0.67 -5.71 -31.72
C ILE A 164 -1.13 -7.02 -31.08
N GLN A 165 -0.28 -8.06 -31.06
CA GLN A 165 -0.58 -9.32 -30.37
C GLN A 165 -0.75 -9.13 -28.86
N GLY A 166 0.06 -8.28 -28.23
CA GLY A 166 -0.09 -7.89 -26.82
C GLY A 166 -1.45 -7.23 -26.55
N TYR A 167 -1.83 -6.23 -27.34
CA TYR A 167 -3.15 -5.61 -27.24
C TYR A 167 -4.29 -6.57 -27.57
N GLN A 168 -4.12 -7.52 -28.50
CA GLN A 168 -5.11 -8.54 -28.82
C GLN A 168 -5.40 -9.45 -27.61
N GLN A 169 -4.34 -9.92 -26.93
CA GLN A 169 -4.45 -10.75 -25.73
C GLN A 169 -5.08 -9.98 -24.55
N GLU A 170 -4.69 -8.72 -24.34
CA GLU A 170 -5.25 -7.87 -23.29
C GLU A 170 -6.72 -7.52 -23.57
N ASN A 171 -7.09 -7.21 -24.81
CA ASN A 171 -8.48 -7.02 -25.22
C ASN A 171 -9.30 -8.31 -25.00
N GLU A 172 -8.79 -9.48 -25.37
CA GLU A 172 -9.44 -10.76 -25.05
C GLU A 172 -9.64 -10.96 -23.54
N ARG A 173 -8.64 -10.62 -22.72
CA ARG A 173 -8.70 -10.70 -21.25
C ARG A 173 -9.78 -9.78 -20.69
N LEU A 174 -9.85 -8.54 -21.18
CA LEU A 174 -10.84 -7.54 -20.81
C LEU A 174 -12.25 -7.92 -21.28
N TYR A 175 -12.42 -8.46 -22.50
CA TYR A 175 -13.71 -8.97 -22.98
C TYR A 175 -14.22 -10.16 -22.13
N LYS A 176 -13.34 -11.07 -21.71
CA LYS A 176 -13.68 -12.17 -20.79
C LYS A 176 -14.15 -11.62 -19.44
N GLN A 177 -13.39 -10.70 -18.83
CA GLN A 177 -13.78 -10.05 -17.56
C GLN A 177 -15.07 -9.23 -17.67
N MET A 178 -15.28 -8.48 -18.75
CA MET A 178 -16.49 -7.70 -19.00
C MET A 178 -17.72 -8.62 -19.11
N LYS A 179 -17.58 -9.76 -19.79
CA LYS A 179 -18.64 -10.78 -19.91
C LYS A 179 -18.93 -11.48 -18.57
N ASP A 180 -17.90 -11.79 -17.78
CA ASP A 180 -18.08 -12.37 -16.44
C ASP A 180 -18.76 -11.39 -15.48
N LEU A 181 -18.39 -10.11 -15.51
CA LEU A 181 -19.06 -9.05 -14.76
C LEU A 181 -20.52 -8.86 -15.21
N GLN A 182 -20.80 -8.93 -16.52
CA GLN A 182 -22.17 -8.88 -17.05
C GLN A 182 -23.00 -10.08 -16.57
N ILE A 183 -22.42 -11.28 -16.51
CA ILE A 183 -23.07 -12.48 -15.97
C ILE A 183 -23.29 -12.37 -14.46
N GLN A 184 -22.35 -11.81 -13.70
CA GLN A 184 -22.52 -11.55 -12.27
C GLN A 184 -23.61 -10.49 -12.02
N ASN A 185 -23.61 -9.39 -12.77
CA ASN A 185 -24.62 -8.35 -12.62
C ASN A 185 -26.01 -8.89 -12.96
N LYS A 186 -26.18 -9.66 -14.05
CA LYS A 186 -27.45 -10.31 -14.35
C LYS A 186 -27.89 -11.28 -13.23
N LYS A 187 -26.97 -12.04 -12.63
CA LYS A 187 -27.28 -12.88 -11.44
C LYS A 187 -27.63 -12.06 -10.20
N ASN A 188 -27.16 -10.82 -10.08
CA ASN A 188 -27.57 -9.90 -9.01
C ASN A 188 -28.96 -9.34 -9.29
N GLU A 189 -29.24 -8.89 -10.52
CA GLU A 189 -30.57 -8.45 -10.97
C GLU A 189 -31.62 -9.57 -10.80
N GLU A 190 -31.31 -10.81 -11.18
CA GLU A 190 -32.18 -11.97 -10.99
C GLU A 190 -32.41 -12.31 -9.50
N ARG A 191 -31.47 -11.99 -8.60
CA ARG A 191 -31.66 -12.11 -7.14
C ARG A 191 -32.52 -10.97 -6.59
N MET A 192 -32.16 -9.72 -6.90
CA MET A 192 -32.89 -8.51 -6.52
C MET A 192 -34.34 -8.54 -7.01
N PHE A 193 -34.60 -9.10 -8.20
CA PHE A 193 -35.95 -9.28 -8.75
C PHE A 193 -36.74 -10.33 -7.97
N LYS A 194 -36.14 -11.48 -7.63
CA LYS A 194 -36.78 -12.52 -6.80
C LYS A 194 -37.07 -12.00 -5.39
N GLU A 195 -36.14 -11.26 -4.80
CA GLU A 195 -36.31 -10.64 -3.49
C GLU A 195 -37.43 -9.58 -3.50
N ASN A 196 -37.46 -8.70 -4.50
CA ASN A 196 -38.59 -7.78 -4.70
C ASN A 196 -39.91 -8.53 -4.96
N GLN A 197 -39.89 -9.68 -5.64
CA GLN A 197 -41.08 -10.50 -5.85
C GLN A 197 -41.57 -11.13 -4.54
N CYS A 198 -40.67 -11.63 -3.69
CA CYS A 198 -40.98 -12.12 -2.34
C CYS A 198 -41.54 -11.00 -1.45
N LEU A 199 -40.88 -9.84 -1.41
CA LEU A 199 -41.37 -8.65 -0.68
C LEU A 199 -42.73 -8.17 -1.22
N MET A 200 -42.98 -8.27 -2.52
CA MET A 200 -44.28 -7.97 -3.13
C MET A 200 -45.38 -9.00 -2.77
N SER A 201 -45.04 -10.27 -2.54
CA SER A 201 -45.98 -11.23 -1.92
C SER A 201 -46.17 -10.95 -0.43
N GLU A 202 -45.12 -10.69 0.35
CA GLU A 202 -45.24 -10.37 1.78
C GLU A 202 -46.06 -9.10 2.02
N LEU A 203 -45.84 -8.05 1.23
CA LEU A 203 -46.66 -6.84 1.24
C LEU A 203 -48.11 -7.09 0.80
N ARG A 204 -48.37 -8.07 -0.08
CA ARG A 204 -49.72 -8.49 -0.46
C ARG A 204 -50.38 -9.25 0.68
N ASP A 205 -49.69 -10.20 1.29
CA ASP A 205 -50.20 -11.01 2.41
C ASP A 205 -50.42 -10.14 3.66
N LEU A 206 -49.58 -9.13 3.89
CA LEU A 206 -49.78 -8.12 4.93
C LEU A 206 -50.97 -7.21 4.60
N ARG A 207 -51.14 -6.77 3.35
CA ARG A 207 -52.34 -6.02 2.92
C ARG A 207 -53.61 -6.86 3.04
N GLU A 208 -53.58 -8.14 2.67
CA GLU A 208 -54.71 -9.05 2.77
C GLU A 208 -55.04 -9.38 4.24
N LYS A 209 -54.03 -9.50 5.12
CA LYS A 209 -54.23 -9.56 6.58
C LYS A 209 -54.86 -8.28 7.11
N ILE A 210 -54.37 -7.11 6.70
CA ILE A 210 -54.95 -5.81 7.08
C ILE A 210 -56.39 -5.68 6.55
N GLU A 211 -56.69 -6.05 5.30
CA GLU A 211 -58.06 -6.07 4.78
C GLU A 211 -58.95 -7.09 5.49
N LYS A 212 -58.44 -8.28 5.85
CA LYS A 212 -59.18 -9.24 6.67
C LYS A 212 -59.51 -8.65 8.04
N THR A 213 -58.52 -8.09 8.75
CA THR A 213 -58.74 -7.39 10.03
C THR A 213 -59.70 -6.21 9.89
N ASN A 214 -59.56 -5.40 8.84
CA ASN A 214 -60.38 -4.21 8.61
C ASN A 214 -61.83 -4.58 8.20
N ASN A 215 -62.03 -5.68 7.47
CA ASN A 215 -63.36 -6.25 7.22
C ASN A 215 -63.95 -6.89 8.48
N GLN A 216 -63.12 -7.51 9.34
CA GLN A 216 -63.52 -7.99 10.66
C GLN A 216 -64.05 -6.84 11.55
N SER A 217 -63.40 -5.68 11.54
CA SER A 217 -63.90 -4.47 12.23
C SER A 217 -65.07 -3.81 11.52
N ARG A 218 -65.13 -3.84 10.18
CA ARG A 218 -66.24 -3.27 9.39
C ARG A 218 -67.57 -3.97 9.67
N ILE A 219 -67.57 -5.28 9.95
CA ILE A 219 -68.75 -6.04 10.41
C ILE A 219 -69.26 -5.57 11.79
N VAL A 220 -68.48 -4.78 12.53
CA VAL A 220 -68.81 -4.28 13.89
C VAL A 220 -69.10 -2.77 13.91
N GLN A 221 -68.92 -2.05 12.78
CA GLN A 221 -68.91 -0.58 12.76
C GLN A 221 -70.21 0.14 12.37
N ASP A 222 -71.33 -0.57 12.15
CA ASP A 222 -72.65 0.07 11.96
C ASP A 222 -73.27 0.53 13.30
N SER A 223 -72.61 1.48 13.97
CA SER A 223 -73.19 2.27 15.06
C SER A 223 -72.47 3.62 15.25
N GLU A 224 -73.18 4.64 15.74
CA GLU A 224 -72.68 6.02 15.83
C GLU A 224 -71.44 6.30 16.72
N PRO A 225 -71.03 5.48 17.72
CA PRO A 225 -69.85 5.78 18.55
C PRO A 225 -68.54 5.96 17.78
N ALA A 226 -68.36 5.25 16.67
CA ALA A 226 -67.10 5.21 15.90
C ALA A 226 -66.65 6.60 15.41
N ARG A 227 -67.60 7.50 15.10
CA ARG A 227 -67.29 8.85 14.59
C ARG A 227 -66.66 9.75 15.66
N ASN A 228 -67.05 9.56 16.92
CA ASN A 228 -66.51 10.33 18.05
C ASN A 228 -65.16 9.77 18.52
N GLN A 229 -64.93 8.46 18.36
CA GLN A 229 -63.62 7.83 18.55
C GLN A 229 -62.62 8.37 17.53
N SER A 230 -62.93 8.33 16.23
CA SER A 230 -62.07 8.86 15.16
C SER A 230 -61.68 10.34 15.33
N PHE A 231 -62.60 11.20 15.78
CA PHE A 231 -62.27 12.61 16.07
C PHE A 231 -61.34 12.77 17.30
N THR A 232 -61.49 11.90 18.30
CA THR A 232 -60.63 11.88 19.49
C THR A 232 -59.23 11.35 19.16
N GLU A 233 -59.15 10.33 18.30
CA GLU A 233 -57.93 9.75 17.74
C GLU A 233 -57.17 10.81 16.95
N LEU A 234 -57.81 11.49 15.98
CA LEU A 234 -57.20 12.56 15.18
C LEU A 234 -56.68 13.73 16.04
N ILE A 235 -57.36 14.05 17.15
CA ILE A 235 -56.88 15.04 18.12
C ILE A 235 -55.69 14.52 18.94
N SER A 236 -55.62 13.22 19.22
CA SER A 236 -54.46 12.61 19.90
C SER A 236 -53.25 12.52 18.98
N GLU A 237 -53.44 12.19 17.70
CA GLU A 237 -52.43 12.23 16.65
C GLU A 237 -51.91 13.64 16.43
N LEU A 238 -52.79 14.65 16.35
CA LEU A 238 -52.37 16.05 16.23
C LEU A 238 -51.49 16.49 17.41
N ARG A 239 -51.83 16.08 18.65
CA ARG A 239 -51.01 16.35 19.84
C ARG A 239 -49.70 15.54 19.86
N ALA A 240 -49.68 14.34 19.30
CA ALA A 240 -48.47 13.53 19.15
C ALA A 240 -47.53 14.18 18.11
N ALA A 241 -48.05 14.54 16.94
CA ALA A 241 -47.32 15.26 15.90
C ALA A 241 -46.74 16.58 16.42
N GLN A 242 -47.50 17.37 17.19
CA GLN A 242 -47.01 18.60 17.83
C GLN A 242 -45.90 18.34 18.87
N LYS A 243 -45.93 17.21 19.58
CA LYS A 243 -44.86 16.81 20.51
C LYS A 243 -43.59 16.36 19.78
N GLU A 244 -43.73 15.58 18.70
CA GLU A 244 -42.59 15.19 17.87
C GLU A 244 -42.02 16.39 17.11
N GLU A 245 -42.85 17.33 16.64
CA GLU A 245 -42.39 18.61 16.08
C GLU A 245 -41.57 19.40 17.11
N ALA A 246 -42.07 19.53 18.36
CA ALA A 246 -41.34 20.21 19.43
C ALA A 246 -40.00 19.52 19.77
N LYS A 247 -39.95 18.18 19.80
CA LYS A 247 -38.70 17.42 19.97
C LYS A 247 -37.72 17.66 18.82
N LEU A 248 -38.18 17.53 17.57
CA LEU A 248 -37.36 17.76 16.38
C LEU A 248 -36.87 19.20 16.31
N GLN A 249 -37.66 20.18 16.75
CA GLN A 249 -37.22 21.57 16.89
C GLN A 249 -36.13 21.77 17.96
N GLU A 250 -36.08 20.95 19.02
CA GLU A 250 -35.01 20.98 20.02
C GLU A 250 -33.76 20.22 19.53
N GLU A 251 -33.93 19.07 18.89
CA GLU A 251 -32.86 18.32 18.22
C GLU A 251 -32.18 19.19 17.15
N ILE A 252 -32.95 19.95 16.37
CA ILE A 252 -32.44 20.95 15.42
C ILE A 252 -31.70 22.12 16.11
N ARG A 253 -31.93 22.39 17.40
CA ARG A 253 -31.13 23.37 18.18
C ARG A 253 -29.84 22.76 18.68
N HIS A 254 -29.88 21.55 19.25
CA HIS A 254 -28.68 20.81 19.65
C HIS A 254 -27.74 20.56 18.47
N LEU A 255 -28.24 20.03 17.36
CA LEU A 255 -27.44 19.83 16.13
C LEU A 255 -26.85 21.13 15.56
N LYS A 256 -27.45 22.30 15.84
CA LYS A 256 -26.85 23.61 15.48
C LYS A 256 -25.75 24.03 16.46
N GLN A 257 -25.90 23.74 17.75
CA GLN A 257 -24.86 23.97 18.77
C GLN A 257 -23.66 23.04 18.54
N ASP A 258 -23.91 21.75 18.34
CA ASP A 258 -22.89 20.74 18.05
C ASP A 258 -22.14 21.06 16.75
N LYS A 259 -22.87 21.49 15.70
CA LYS A 259 -22.25 21.99 14.47
C LYS A 259 -21.33 23.19 14.75
N GLN A 260 -21.75 24.15 15.57
CA GLN A 260 -20.93 25.33 15.89
C GLN A 260 -19.68 24.95 16.72
N ALA A 261 -19.79 24.00 17.65
CA ALA A 261 -18.64 23.45 18.37
C ALA A 261 -17.65 22.77 17.40
N LEU A 262 -18.15 21.88 16.54
CA LEU A 262 -17.34 21.19 15.53
C LEU A 262 -16.71 22.15 14.51
N GLU A 263 -17.37 23.26 14.16
CA GLU A 263 -16.78 24.32 13.32
C GLU A 263 -15.62 25.05 14.03
N VAL A 264 -15.71 25.26 15.35
CA VAL A 264 -14.61 25.82 16.17
C VAL A 264 -13.45 24.84 16.31
N ASP A 265 -13.73 23.57 16.64
CA ASP A 265 -12.72 22.52 16.78
C ASP A 265 -11.98 22.27 15.45
N LEU A 266 -12.70 22.27 14.33
CA LEU A 266 -12.12 22.15 12.99
C LEU A 266 -11.25 23.36 12.61
N VAL A 267 -11.56 24.57 13.10
CA VAL A 267 -10.69 25.75 12.98
C VAL A 267 -9.46 25.63 13.87
N GLN A 268 -9.59 25.07 15.07
CA GLN A 268 -8.45 24.85 15.99
C GLN A 268 -7.48 23.79 15.45
N ALA A 269 -7.99 22.61 15.07
CA ALA A 269 -7.19 21.55 14.45
C ALA A 269 -6.49 22.00 13.16
N LYS A 270 -7.09 22.91 12.38
CA LYS A 270 -6.43 23.55 11.23
C LYS A 270 -5.21 24.38 11.63
N LYS A 271 -5.32 25.21 12.68
CA LYS A 271 -4.19 26.00 13.21
C LYS A 271 -3.08 25.10 13.74
N GLU A 272 -3.42 24.07 14.50
CA GLU A 272 -2.45 23.11 15.05
C GLU A 272 -1.70 22.37 13.94
N ARG A 273 -2.41 21.92 12.89
CA ARG A 273 -1.80 21.35 11.69
C ARG A 273 -0.88 22.34 10.96
N ASP A 274 -1.24 23.62 10.85
CA ASP A 274 -0.38 24.63 10.22
C ASP A 274 0.86 24.97 11.09
N LEU A 275 0.71 25.05 12.41
CA LEU A 275 1.83 25.21 13.35
C LEU A 275 2.79 24.02 13.29
N ALA A 276 2.28 22.79 13.31
CA ALA A 276 3.08 21.58 13.15
C ALA A 276 3.78 21.54 11.78
N LYS A 277 3.09 21.96 10.70
CA LYS A 277 3.70 22.07 9.36
C LYS A 277 4.85 23.09 9.34
N ILE A 278 4.68 24.25 9.98
CA ILE A 278 5.74 25.26 10.12
C ILE A 278 6.95 24.70 10.88
N GLN A 279 6.71 24.04 12.03
CA GLN A 279 7.77 23.40 12.84
C GLN A 279 8.53 22.31 12.06
N ILE A 280 7.83 21.51 11.25
CA ILE A 280 8.46 20.52 10.37
C ILE A 280 9.31 21.21 9.30
N THR A 281 8.85 22.31 8.71
CA THR A 281 9.65 23.05 7.71
C THR A 281 10.88 23.74 8.30
N SER A 282 10.81 24.31 9.51
CA SER A 282 11.98 24.88 10.17
C SER A 282 12.98 23.78 10.56
N ALA A 283 12.53 22.74 11.26
CA ALA A 283 13.42 21.64 11.68
C ALA A 283 14.03 20.87 10.49
N SER A 284 13.38 20.85 9.32
CA SER A 284 13.94 20.33 8.08
C SER A 284 15.00 21.27 7.48
N SER A 285 14.77 22.59 7.51
CA SER A 285 15.74 23.60 7.09
C SER A 285 16.99 23.57 7.98
N ASP A 286 16.81 23.49 9.29
CA ASP A 286 17.89 23.47 10.28
C ASP A 286 18.76 22.22 10.09
N LYS A 287 18.15 21.04 9.96
CA LYS A 287 18.87 19.80 9.64
C LYS A 287 19.54 19.82 8.26
N SER A 288 18.96 20.49 7.27
CA SER A 288 19.60 20.68 5.96
C SER A 288 20.83 21.59 6.06
N TYR A 289 20.82 22.57 6.96
CA TYR A 289 21.98 23.41 7.25
C TYR A 289 23.07 22.64 8.02
N GLU A 290 22.70 21.91 9.08
CA GLU A 290 23.62 21.02 9.82
C GLU A 290 24.30 20.01 8.88
N PHE A 291 23.54 19.37 7.99
CA PHE A 291 24.08 18.42 7.02
C PHE A 291 25.08 19.07 6.07
N LYS A 292 24.81 20.29 5.56
CA LYS A 292 25.75 21.03 4.69
C LYS A 292 27.04 21.38 5.41
N VAL A 293 26.97 21.85 6.67
CA VAL A 293 28.16 22.16 7.47
C VAL A 293 29.01 20.91 7.69
N MET A 294 28.38 19.75 7.97
CA MET A 294 29.08 18.47 8.05
C MET A 294 29.70 18.06 6.70
N GLU A 295 28.95 18.14 5.60
CA GLU A 295 29.43 17.83 4.25
C GLU A 295 30.63 18.71 3.84
N GLU A 296 30.59 20.00 4.16
CA GLU A 296 31.69 20.95 3.92
C GLU A 296 32.92 20.64 4.78
N SER A 297 32.74 20.26 6.05
CA SER A 297 33.86 19.82 6.91
C SER A 297 34.54 18.55 6.40
N TYR A 298 33.78 17.53 5.99
CA TYR A 298 34.33 16.31 5.40
C TYR A 298 35.01 16.59 4.06
N LYS A 299 34.45 17.48 3.22
CA LYS A 299 35.13 17.93 1.99
C LYS A 299 36.47 18.58 2.33
N GLN A 300 36.53 19.47 3.32
CA GLN A 300 37.79 20.09 3.76
C GLN A 300 38.81 19.05 4.24
N GLU A 301 38.41 18.09 5.08
CA GLU A 301 39.26 16.99 5.54
C GLU A 301 39.77 16.13 4.37
N ILE A 302 38.92 15.77 3.41
CA ILE A 302 39.31 15.04 2.20
C ILE A 302 40.34 15.85 1.39
N THR A 303 40.20 17.17 1.23
CA THR A 303 41.24 17.98 0.55
C THR A 303 42.56 18.04 1.33
N HIS A 304 42.52 17.97 2.66
CA HIS A 304 43.71 17.96 3.51
C HIS A 304 44.43 16.60 3.42
N LEU A 305 43.69 15.49 3.49
CA LEU A 305 44.22 14.15 3.31
C LEU A 305 44.78 13.94 1.90
N LYS A 306 44.10 14.42 0.84
CA LYS A 306 44.62 14.40 -0.54
C LYS A 306 45.94 15.16 -0.67
N ARG A 307 46.04 16.39 -0.11
CA ARG A 307 47.29 17.17 -0.09
C ARG A 307 48.41 16.46 0.68
N ARG A 308 48.11 15.81 1.80
CA ARG A 308 49.08 15.03 2.58
C ARG A 308 49.56 13.78 1.83
N LEU A 309 48.68 13.09 1.12
CA LEU A 309 49.04 11.96 0.24
C LEU A 309 49.93 12.40 -0.93
N GLN A 310 49.59 13.52 -1.58
CA GLN A 310 50.43 14.13 -2.61
C GLN A 310 51.84 14.45 -2.07
N TRP A 311 51.93 15.07 -0.88
CA TRP A 311 53.23 15.36 -0.25
C TRP A 311 54.06 14.10 0.04
N TYR A 312 53.43 13.00 0.48
CA TYR A 312 54.13 11.72 0.64
C TYR A 312 54.62 11.15 -0.69
N ALA A 313 53.82 11.26 -1.77
CA ALA A 313 54.23 10.83 -3.10
C ALA A 313 55.42 11.66 -3.61
N GLU A 314 55.34 12.99 -3.55
CA GLU A 314 56.43 13.91 -3.96
C GLU A 314 57.71 13.67 -3.16
N ASN A 315 57.61 13.41 -1.85
CA ASN A 315 58.76 13.12 -0.99
C ASN A 315 59.37 11.73 -1.31
N GLN A 316 58.55 10.71 -1.58
CA GLN A 316 59.06 9.41 -2.06
C GLN A 316 59.74 9.55 -3.43
N ASP A 317 59.18 10.38 -4.31
CA ASP A 317 59.75 10.70 -5.62
C ASP A 317 61.10 11.42 -5.53
N LEU A 318 61.39 12.13 -4.42
CA LEU A 318 62.71 12.71 -4.13
C LEU A 318 63.67 11.66 -3.56
N LEU A 319 63.21 10.83 -2.62
CA LEU A 319 63.99 9.72 -2.06
C LEU A 319 64.43 8.71 -3.12
N ASP A 320 63.56 8.36 -4.08
CA ASP A 320 63.87 7.45 -5.18
C ASP A 320 64.90 8.06 -6.15
N LYS A 321 64.86 9.39 -6.38
CA LYS A 321 65.87 10.11 -7.17
C LYS A 321 67.23 10.16 -6.47
N ASP A 322 67.27 10.37 -5.15
CA ASP A 322 68.53 10.33 -4.39
C ASP A 322 69.06 8.90 -4.22
N ALA A 323 68.19 7.90 -4.11
CA ALA A 323 68.59 6.48 -4.17
C ALA A 323 69.19 6.11 -5.53
N ALA A 324 68.66 6.65 -6.65
CA ALA A 324 69.23 6.48 -7.98
C ALA A 324 70.63 7.13 -8.09
N ARG A 325 70.77 8.41 -7.68
CA ARG A 325 72.07 9.11 -7.62
C ARG A 325 73.10 8.37 -6.78
N LEU A 326 72.71 7.86 -5.60
CA LEU A 326 73.58 7.06 -4.74
C LEU A 326 73.96 5.71 -5.37
N LYS A 327 73.10 5.10 -6.19
CA LYS A 327 73.41 3.88 -6.95
C LYS A 327 74.40 4.16 -8.08
N GLU A 328 74.23 5.25 -8.81
CA GLU A 328 75.16 5.71 -9.86
C GLU A 328 76.54 6.03 -9.27
N ALA A 329 76.60 6.82 -8.21
CA ALA A 329 77.84 7.13 -7.50
C ALA A 329 78.52 5.87 -6.93
N ARG A 330 77.76 4.88 -6.42
CA ARG A 330 78.33 3.57 -6.02
C ARG A 330 78.89 2.79 -7.20
N GLN A 331 78.24 2.80 -8.36
CA GLN A 331 78.76 2.16 -9.58
C GLN A 331 80.03 2.85 -10.09
N GLU A 332 80.13 4.17 -9.98
CA GLU A 332 81.33 4.93 -10.33
C GLU A 332 82.49 4.67 -9.34
N ILE A 333 82.21 4.67 -8.03
CA ILE A 333 83.18 4.23 -7.01
C ILE A 333 83.68 2.81 -7.28
N GLU A 334 82.81 1.88 -7.70
CA GLU A 334 83.23 0.51 -7.99
C GLU A 334 84.03 0.39 -9.30
N LYS A 335 83.72 1.17 -10.34
CA LYS A 335 84.57 1.30 -11.54
C LYS A 335 85.96 1.83 -11.17
N LEU A 336 86.03 2.92 -10.41
CA LEU A 336 87.27 3.53 -9.94
C LEU A 336 88.06 2.59 -9.03
N ARG A 337 87.40 1.76 -8.20
CA ARG A 337 88.04 0.69 -7.43
C ARG A 337 88.64 -0.38 -8.32
N LEU A 338 87.91 -0.86 -9.34
CA LEU A 338 88.43 -1.85 -10.28
C LEU A 338 89.62 -1.30 -11.09
N GLU A 339 89.59 -0.02 -11.44
CA GLU A 339 90.71 0.65 -12.11
C GLU A 339 91.92 0.85 -11.17
N VAL A 340 91.70 1.25 -9.91
CA VAL A 340 92.75 1.32 -8.88
C VAL A 340 93.32 -0.07 -8.58
N GLU A 341 92.50 -1.11 -8.47
CA GLU A 341 92.97 -2.49 -8.23
C GLU A 341 93.76 -3.03 -9.44
N LYS A 342 93.34 -2.69 -10.67
CA LYS A 342 94.09 -2.99 -11.89
C LYS A 342 95.46 -2.28 -11.90
N LEU A 343 95.50 -0.97 -11.66
CA LEU A 343 96.74 -0.19 -11.57
C LEU A 343 97.64 -0.69 -10.42
N ARG A 344 97.04 -1.14 -9.32
CA ARG A 344 97.72 -1.75 -8.17
C ARG A 344 98.28 -3.14 -8.50
N GLY A 345 97.58 -3.92 -9.32
CA GLY A 345 98.05 -5.16 -9.94
C GLY A 345 99.23 -4.91 -10.86
N GLU A 346 99.12 -3.97 -11.79
CA GLU A 346 100.19 -3.59 -12.73
C GLU A 346 101.44 -3.05 -12.01
N ALA A 347 101.27 -2.19 -10.99
CA ALA A 347 102.37 -1.75 -10.13
C ALA A 347 102.93 -2.88 -9.25
N GLY A 348 102.08 -3.82 -8.83
CA GLY A 348 102.46 -5.05 -8.16
C GLY A 348 103.34 -5.94 -9.02
N ASP A 349 102.95 -6.16 -10.28
CA ASP A 349 103.71 -6.94 -11.27
C ASP A 349 105.00 -6.24 -11.67
N GLN A 350 105.02 -4.91 -11.79
CA GLN A 350 106.27 -4.16 -11.95
C GLN A 350 107.20 -4.34 -10.73
N CYS A 351 106.67 -4.30 -9.51
CA CYS A 351 107.42 -4.55 -8.28
C CYS A 351 107.90 -6.02 -8.19
N VAL A 352 107.10 -6.99 -8.65
CA VAL A 352 107.48 -8.41 -8.73
C VAL A 352 108.53 -8.63 -9.82
N GLN A 353 108.41 -8.01 -10.99
CA GLN A 353 109.44 -8.03 -12.03
C GLN A 353 110.73 -7.34 -11.58
N GLN A 354 110.66 -6.22 -10.84
CA GLN A 354 111.83 -5.55 -10.30
C GLN A 354 112.51 -6.40 -9.21
N LYS A 355 111.72 -7.00 -8.31
CA LYS A 355 112.21 -7.99 -7.33
C LYS A 355 112.76 -9.24 -8.02
N LYS A 356 112.19 -9.67 -9.15
CA LYS A 356 112.72 -10.77 -9.95
C LYS A 356 114.06 -10.38 -10.58
N ARG A 357 114.14 -9.25 -11.31
CA ARG A 357 115.40 -8.69 -11.83
C ARG A 357 116.47 -8.48 -10.74
N LEU A 358 116.08 -8.13 -9.51
CA LEU A 358 117.00 -8.04 -8.37
C LEU A 358 117.41 -9.42 -7.82
N ARG A 359 116.50 -10.41 -7.76
CA ARG A 359 116.85 -11.81 -7.45
C ARG A 359 117.73 -12.42 -8.53
N ASP A 360 117.46 -12.16 -9.80
CA ASP A 360 118.21 -12.66 -10.95
C ASP A 360 119.61 -12.03 -10.94
N ARG A 361 119.73 -10.70 -10.74
CA ARG A 361 121.02 -10.04 -10.49
C ARG A 361 121.74 -10.54 -9.24
N ALA A 362 121.02 -10.89 -8.17
CA ALA A 362 121.62 -11.46 -6.96
C ALA A 362 122.00 -12.95 -7.15
N ALA A 363 121.31 -13.68 -8.01
CA ALA A 363 121.62 -15.05 -8.41
C ALA A 363 122.79 -15.09 -9.38
N ASP A 364 122.89 -14.13 -10.30
CA ASP A 364 124.05 -13.94 -11.18
C ASP A 364 125.23 -13.36 -10.42
N ALA A 365 125.05 -12.44 -9.46
CA ALA A 365 126.12 -12.03 -8.56
C ALA A 365 126.59 -13.19 -7.67
N LYS A 366 125.68 -14.06 -7.20
CA LYS A 366 126.04 -15.32 -6.53
C LYS A 366 126.68 -16.33 -7.47
N ARG A 367 126.29 -16.41 -8.74
CA ARG A 367 126.88 -17.28 -9.76
C ARG A 367 128.27 -16.78 -10.18
N ILE A 368 128.48 -15.47 -10.22
CA ILE A 368 129.80 -14.84 -10.42
C ILE A 368 130.66 -15.10 -9.18
N GLN A 369 130.16 -14.85 -7.97
CA GLN A 369 130.86 -15.25 -6.74
C GLN A 369 131.13 -16.76 -6.67
N ASP A 370 130.20 -17.61 -7.11
CA ASP A 370 130.38 -19.07 -7.15
C ASP A 370 131.29 -19.52 -8.29
N LEU A 371 131.44 -18.76 -9.37
CA LEU A 371 132.44 -19.02 -10.42
C LEU A 371 133.82 -18.53 -9.99
N GLU A 372 133.95 -17.33 -9.40
CA GLU A 372 135.18 -16.88 -8.77
C GLU A 372 135.57 -17.76 -7.56
N ARG A 373 134.58 -18.32 -6.85
CA ARG A 373 134.77 -19.27 -5.75
C ARG A 373 135.09 -20.65 -6.30
N GLN A 374 134.48 -21.11 -7.39
CA GLN A 374 134.89 -22.35 -8.07
C GLN A 374 136.27 -22.23 -8.70
N ILE A 375 136.71 -21.05 -9.15
CA ILE A 375 138.09 -20.80 -9.59
C ILE A 375 139.02 -20.88 -8.37
N ARG A 376 138.76 -20.12 -7.30
CA ARG A 376 139.56 -20.16 -6.06
C ARG A 376 139.53 -21.53 -5.35
N GLU A 377 138.43 -22.27 -5.44
CA GLU A 377 138.27 -23.63 -4.93
C GLU A 377 138.89 -24.66 -5.88
N MET A 378 138.90 -24.49 -7.20
CA MET A 378 139.71 -25.32 -8.12
C MET A 378 141.20 -25.13 -7.83
N GLU A 379 141.65 -23.88 -7.66
CA GLU A 379 143.02 -23.53 -7.25
C GLU A 379 143.38 -24.12 -5.86
N GLY A 380 142.39 -24.28 -4.97
CA GLY A 380 142.54 -24.91 -3.65
C GLY A 380 142.45 -26.45 -3.66
N ILE A 381 141.57 -27.03 -4.46
CA ILE A 381 141.32 -28.47 -4.62
C ILE A 381 142.46 -29.12 -5.41
N LEU A 382 143.12 -28.37 -6.29
CA LEU A 382 144.44 -28.72 -6.84
C LEU A 382 145.54 -28.90 -5.77
N LYS A 383 145.30 -28.52 -4.50
CA LYS A 383 146.27 -28.63 -3.40
C LYS A 383 145.87 -29.52 -2.22
N ARG A 384 144.59 -29.92 -2.04
CA ARG A 384 144.17 -30.84 -0.95
C ARG A 384 143.09 -31.83 -1.40
N ARG A 385 143.28 -33.11 -1.07
CA ARG A 385 142.46 -34.24 -1.54
C ARG A 385 141.34 -34.65 -0.56
N TYR A 386 140.33 -35.30 -1.16
CA TYR A 386 139.26 -36.12 -0.57
C TYR A 386 138.16 -35.42 0.26
N PRO A 387 136.89 -35.47 -0.20
CA PRO A 387 135.72 -35.13 0.61
C PRO A 387 135.19 -36.35 1.37
N ASN A 388 134.68 -36.12 2.59
CA ASN A 388 133.51 -36.78 3.20
C ASN A 388 133.48 -36.39 4.69
N SER A 389 132.48 -35.60 5.11
CA SER A 389 132.23 -35.31 6.53
C SER A 389 130.73 -35.15 6.81
N LEU A 390 130.33 -35.43 8.04
CA LEU A 390 128.93 -35.61 8.45
C LEU A 390 127.98 -34.39 8.29
N PRO A 391 128.40 -33.11 8.28
CA PRO A 391 127.45 -31.98 8.23
C PRO A 391 126.44 -32.01 7.08
N ALA A 392 126.81 -32.56 5.92
CA ALA A 392 125.90 -32.69 4.77
C ALA A 392 124.72 -33.64 5.04
N LEU A 393 124.91 -34.67 5.88
CA LEU A 393 123.87 -35.64 6.23
C LEU A 393 122.86 -35.07 7.24
N ILE A 394 123.37 -34.28 8.20
CA ILE A 394 122.56 -33.68 9.28
C ILE A 394 121.59 -32.63 8.71
N TYR A 395 122.03 -31.82 7.75
CA TYR A 395 121.20 -30.79 7.14
C TYR A 395 120.03 -31.37 6.31
N ALA A 396 120.19 -32.57 5.75
CA ALA A 396 119.14 -33.24 4.99
C ALA A 396 118.03 -33.82 5.89
N ALA A 397 118.37 -34.32 7.08
CA ALA A 397 117.40 -34.94 8.00
C ALA A 397 116.41 -33.93 8.60
N ALA A 398 116.86 -32.70 8.89
CA ALA A 398 116.05 -31.67 9.55
C ALA A 398 114.90 -31.09 8.69
N ALA A 399 114.84 -31.42 7.40
CA ALA A 399 113.86 -30.87 6.45
C ALA A 399 112.57 -31.71 6.32
N ALA A 400 112.48 -32.87 6.97
CA ALA A 400 111.42 -33.86 6.72
C ALA A 400 110.24 -33.86 7.72
N GLU A 401 110.37 -33.25 8.90
CA GLU A 401 109.32 -33.28 9.93
C GLU A 401 108.48 -31.99 9.99
N LYS A 402 107.28 -32.01 9.37
CA LYS A 402 105.99 -31.44 9.89
C LYS A 402 104.90 -31.37 8.81
N THR A 403 104.15 -32.46 8.64
CA THR A 403 102.82 -32.46 7.99
C THR A 403 101.89 -33.37 8.79
N ASN A 404 101.13 -32.80 9.74
CA ASN A 404 100.19 -33.55 10.58
C ASN A 404 98.74 -33.37 10.09
N ASP A 405 97.99 -34.48 9.99
CA ASP A 405 96.68 -34.60 9.33
C ASP A 405 95.47 -33.94 10.03
N LEU A 406 95.68 -32.87 10.80
CA LEU A 406 94.59 -32.12 11.45
C LEU A 406 94.02 -30.99 10.59
N SER A 407 94.76 -30.49 9.59
CA SER A 407 94.31 -29.36 8.75
C SER A 407 93.11 -29.72 7.84
N ALA A 408 93.07 -30.94 7.30
CA ALA A 408 92.10 -31.32 6.27
C ALA A 408 90.63 -31.22 6.73
N LYS A 409 90.34 -31.54 8.00
CA LYS A 409 88.96 -31.48 8.55
C LYS A 409 88.52 -30.05 8.88
N THR A 410 89.42 -29.19 9.35
CA THR A 410 89.11 -27.77 9.57
C THR A 410 88.78 -27.10 8.25
N ASN A 411 89.58 -27.36 7.21
CA ASN A 411 89.37 -26.79 5.87
C ASN A 411 88.01 -27.20 5.25
N THR A 412 87.52 -28.42 5.48
CA THR A 412 86.20 -28.85 4.99
C THR A 412 85.05 -28.22 5.77
N VAL A 413 85.16 -28.07 7.10
CA VAL A 413 84.16 -27.34 7.90
C VAL A 413 84.10 -25.87 7.49
N GLU A 414 85.24 -25.18 7.39
CA GLU A 414 85.28 -23.80 6.93
C GLU A 414 84.75 -23.64 5.50
N PHE A 415 84.98 -24.62 4.60
CA PHE A 415 84.42 -24.59 3.25
C PHE A 415 82.90 -24.70 3.26
N LEU A 416 82.34 -25.59 4.09
CA LEU A 416 80.89 -25.72 4.26
C LEU A 416 80.29 -24.47 4.90
N GLU A 417 80.90 -23.90 5.93
CA GLU A 417 80.47 -22.61 6.50
C GLU A 417 80.50 -21.47 5.48
N ARG A 418 81.57 -21.39 4.66
CA ARG A 418 81.66 -20.41 3.56
C ARG A 418 80.59 -20.66 2.50
N ARG A 419 80.18 -21.90 2.25
CA ARG A 419 79.11 -22.22 1.29
C ARG A 419 77.72 -21.92 1.87
N ILE A 420 77.49 -22.22 3.15
CA ILE A 420 76.27 -21.86 3.88
C ILE A 420 76.10 -20.34 3.89
N LYS A 421 77.10 -19.58 4.35
CA LYS A 421 77.08 -18.10 4.36
C LYS A 421 76.85 -17.50 2.98
N LYS A 422 77.40 -18.11 1.91
CA LYS A 422 77.08 -17.71 0.53
C LYS A 422 75.61 -17.99 0.18
N LEU A 423 75.10 -19.19 0.45
CA LEU A 423 73.70 -19.55 0.20
C LEU A 423 72.72 -18.68 1.01
N GLU A 424 73.06 -18.32 2.25
CA GLU A 424 72.32 -17.37 3.08
C GLU A 424 72.26 -15.99 2.40
N THR A 425 73.38 -15.44 1.96
CA THR A 425 73.40 -14.16 1.21
C THR A 425 72.74 -14.25 -0.19
N GLU A 426 72.79 -15.42 -0.84
CA GLU A 426 72.10 -15.68 -2.11
C GLU A 426 70.58 -15.80 -1.93
N LEU A 427 70.10 -16.21 -0.75
CA LEU A 427 68.68 -16.24 -0.38
C LEU A 427 68.20 -14.85 0.07
N GLU A 428 68.91 -14.19 0.98
CA GLU A 428 68.60 -12.84 1.43
C GLU A 428 68.57 -11.87 0.24
N GLY A 429 69.54 -11.98 -0.68
CA GLY A 429 69.55 -11.21 -1.94
C GLY A 429 68.31 -11.45 -2.81
N LYS A 430 67.85 -12.70 -2.95
CA LYS A 430 66.62 -13.04 -3.70
C LYS A 430 65.36 -12.54 -3.03
N ASP A 431 65.26 -12.64 -1.71
CA ASP A 431 64.14 -12.07 -0.95
C ASP A 431 64.12 -10.54 -1.13
N ASP A 432 65.29 -9.91 -1.15
CA ASP A 432 65.40 -8.48 -1.35
C ASP A 432 65.14 -8.04 -2.79
N GLU A 433 65.43 -8.87 -3.79
CA GLU A 433 64.99 -8.72 -5.17
C GLU A 433 63.48 -8.91 -5.32
N ALA A 434 62.89 -9.90 -4.63
CA ALA A 434 61.44 -10.09 -4.58
C ALA A 434 60.73 -8.89 -3.93
N LYS A 435 61.24 -8.38 -2.79
CA LYS A 435 60.77 -7.14 -2.13
C LYS A 435 60.92 -5.89 -3.01
N LYS A 436 61.87 -5.86 -3.96
CA LYS A 436 62.04 -4.77 -4.94
C LYS A 436 61.05 -4.93 -6.11
N SER A 437 60.88 -6.15 -6.61
CA SER A 437 59.94 -6.50 -7.67
C SER A 437 58.48 -6.25 -7.24
N LEU A 438 58.12 -6.65 -6.02
CA LEU A 438 56.79 -6.39 -5.43
C LEU A 438 56.52 -4.89 -5.34
N ARG A 439 57.43 -4.09 -4.76
CA ARG A 439 57.28 -2.63 -4.70
C ARG A 439 57.22 -1.98 -6.08
N ALA A 440 58.00 -2.44 -7.04
CA ALA A 440 57.91 -1.96 -8.42
C ALA A 440 56.55 -2.29 -9.06
N MET A 441 55.98 -3.48 -8.78
CA MET A 441 54.64 -3.87 -9.22
C MET A 441 53.55 -3.03 -8.54
N GLU A 442 53.67 -2.77 -7.24
CA GLU A 442 52.79 -1.88 -6.48
C GLU A 442 52.85 -0.44 -7.01
N GLN A 443 54.05 0.07 -7.34
CA GLN A 443 54.24 1.37 -7.99
C GLN A 443 53.59 1.42 -9.39
N GLN A 444 53.74 0.38 -10.22
CA GLN A 444 53.02 0.32 -11.51
C GLN A 444 51.50 0.24 -11.31
N PHE A 445 51.02 -0.54 -10.34
CA PHE A 445 49.59 -0.63 -10.02
C PHE A 445 49.03 0.72 -9.54
N GLN A 446 49.72 1.42 -8.64
CA GLN A 446 49.32 2.75 -8.18
C GLN A 446 49.35 3.77 -9.32
N LYS A 447 50.37 3.75 -10.19
CA LYS A 447 50.44 4.59 -11.38
C LYS A 447 49.29 4.33 -12.36
N ILE A 448 49.01 3.07 -12.67
CA ILE A 448 47.91 2.66 -13.55
C ILE A 448 46.56 3.02 -12.92
N LYS A 449 46.41 2.83 -11.61
CA LYS A 449 45.23 3.26 -10.85
C LYS A 449 45.03 4.77 -10.94
N ILE A 450 46.07 5.58 -10.70
CA ILE A 450 46.00 7.04 -10.83
C ILE A 450 45.66 7.45 -12.27
N GLN A 451 46.20 6.77 -13.29
CA GLN A 451 45.86 7.00 -14.69
C GLN A 451 44.40 6.65 -15.00
N TYR A 452 43.84 5.59 -14.42
CA TYR A 452 42.42 5.26 -14.55
C TYR A 452 41.51 6.18 -13.72
N GLU A 453 41.92 6.62 -12.53
CA GLU A 453 41.19 7.62 -11.72
C GLU A 453 41.19 8.99 -12.40
N GLN A 454 42.31 9.39 -13.02
CA GLN A 454 42.39 10.56 -13.89
C GLN A 454 41.52 10.39 -15.13
N ARG A 455 41.57 9.24 -15.80
CA ARG A 455 40.74 9.00 -17.00
C ARG A 455 39.25 8.90 -16.68
N LEU A 456 38.89 8.38 -15.50
CA LEU A 456 37.52 8.42 -14.99
C LEU A 456 37.11 9.87 -14.67
N ALA A 457 37.94 10.66 -13.99
CA ALA A 457 37.64 12.08 -13.76
C ALA A 457 37.56 12.89 -15.07
N GLU A 458 38.38 12.59 -16.09
CA GLU A 458 38.26 13.15 -17.44
C GLU A 458 36.96 12.73 -18.12
N LEU A 459 36.57 11.45 -18.01
CA LEU A 459 35.34 10.93 -18.61
C LEU A 459 34.09 11.42 -17.86
N GLU A 460 34.13 11.58 -16.54
CA GLU A 460 33.09 12.20 -15.71
C GLU A 460 33.00 13.70 -16.01
N GLN A 461 34.13 14.38 -16.19
CA GLN A 461 34.15 15.78 -16.62
C GLN A 461 33.68 15.93 -18.07
N GLN A 462 33.98 14.98 -18.96
CA GLN A 462 33.44 14.96 -20.33
C GLN A 462 31.95 14.62 -20.34
N LEU A 463 31.47 13.70 -19.50
CA LEU A 463 30.04 13.40 -19.37
C LEU A 463 29.28 14.59 -18.78
N ALA A 464 29.82 15.22 -17.73
CA ALA A 464 29.26 16.44 -17.14
C ALA A 464 29.34 17.64 -18.10
N TYR A 465 30.41 17.75 -18.89
CA TYR A 465 30.52 18.75 -19.94
C TYR A 465 29.50 18.50 -21.04
N GLU A 466 29.30 17.26 -21.49
CA GLU A 466 28.25 16.93 -22.49
C GLU A 466 26.85 17.15 -21.92
N PHE A 467 26.56 16.81 -20.66
CA PHE A 467 25.30 17.26 -20.01
C PHE A 467 25.15 18.80 -19.98
N MET A 468 26.26 19.55 -20.02
CA MET A 468 26.29 21.03 -20.14
C MET A 468 26.40 21.55 -21.60
N SER A 469 26.76 20.71 -22.60
CA SER A 469 26.94 21.10 -24.02
C SER A 469 25.94 20.49 -25.00
N GLU A 470 25.24 19.42 -24.63
CA GLU A 470 23.93 19.07 -25.19
C GLU A 470 22.89 20.16 -24.82
N THR A 471 23.12 20.87 -23.71
CA THR A 471 22.32 22.02 -23.28
C THR A 471 22.83 23.39 -23.78
N PRO A 472 23.50 23.45 -24.96
CA PRO A 472 22.79 24.15 -26.04
C PRO A 472 22.91 23.54 -27.46
N LYS A 473 22.16 22.47 -27.75
CA LYS A 473 21.44 22.39 -29.05
C LYS A 473 19.95 22.66 -28.97
N LEU A 474 19.38 22.70 -27.76
CA LEU A 474 18.08 23.33 -27.48
C LEU A 474 18.20 24.87 -27.33
N ASN A 475 19.00 25.54 -28.16
CA ASN A 475 19.04 27.01 -28.25
C ASN A 475 18.24 27.57 -29.44
N GLY A 476 17.74 26.71 -30.34
CA GLY A 476 16.51 27.00 -31.07
C GLY A 476 15.32 26.83 -30.11
N ASP A 477 15.23 25.66 -29.47
CA ASP A 477 14.09 25.30 -28.62
C ASP A 477 14.07 25.95 -27.24
N LYS A 478 14.99 26.84 -26.88
CA LYS A 478 14.78 27.78 -25.74
C LYS A 478 14.03 29.03 -26.17
N ALA A 479 14.20 29.50 -27.42
CA ALA A 479 13.23 30.42 -28.02
C ALA A 479 11.91 29.66 -28.21
N GLY A 480 11.93 28.53 -28.94
CA GLY A 480 10.75 27.71 -29.18
C GLY A 480 9.99 27.25 -27.92
N SER A 481 10.67 26.90 -26.83
CA SER A 481 10.02 26.53 -25.55
C SER A 481 9.58 27.74 -24.73
N THR A 482 10.29 28.87 -24.73
CA THR A 482 9.77 30.08 -24.04
C THR A 482 8.69 30.80 -24.86
N GLU A 483 8.66 30.63 -26.19
CA GLU A 483 7.54 30.98 -27.05
C GLU A 483 6.38 30.00 -26.86
N LEU A 484 6.59 28.68 -26.84
CA LEU A 484 5.52 27.70 -26.53
C LEU A 484 4.99 27.86 -25.10
N GLU A 485 5.82 28.17 -24.11
CA GLU A 485 5.37 28.41 -22.74
C GLU A 485 4.64 29.76 -22.64
N GLN A 486 5.07 30.79 -23.37
CA GLN A 486 4.31 32.04 -23.51
C GLN A 486 3.03 31.84 -24.32
N GLU A 487 3.01 31.04 -25.36
CA GLU A 487 1.83 30.71 -26.18
C GLU A 487 0.85 29.86 -25.38
N LEU A 488 1.31 28.88 -24.61
CA LEU A 488 0.48 28.06 -23.74
C LEU A 488 -0.03 28.90 -22.56
N GLN A 489 0.77 29.81 -22.00
CA GLN A 489 0.33 30.76 -20.99
C GLN A 489 -0.60 31.85 -21.57
N ASN A 490 -0.42 32.24 -22.82
CA ASN A 490 -1.31 33.17 -23.54
C ASN A 490 -2.59 32.47 -23.99
N LEU A 491 -2.54 31.19 -24.37
CA LEU A 491 -3.69 30.33 -24.65
C LEU A 491 -4.47 30.05 -23.37
N LYS A 492 -3.78 29.91 -22.23
CA LYS A 492 -4.39 29.83 -20.90
C LYS A 492 -5.00 31.17 -20.49
N LYS A 493 -4.40 32.31 -20.83
CA LYS A 493 -5.02 33.65 -20.67
C LYS A 493 -6.22 33.83 -21.59
N THR A 494 -6.13 33.50 -22.89
CA THR A 494 -7.26 33.65 -23.83
C THR A 494 -8.35 32.65 -23.52
N HIS A 495 -8.06 31.42 -23.09
CA HIS A 495 -9.06 30.48 -22.58
C HIS A 495 -9.68 30.97 -21.26
N GLN A 496 -8.91 31.56 -20.34
CA GLN A 496 -9.47 32.17 -19.13
C GLN A 496 -10.27 33.46 -19.45
N ILE A 497 -9.95 34.15 -20.53
CA ILE A 497 -10.73 35.27 -21.07
C ILE A 497 -11.99 34.76 -21.77
N THR A 498 -11.96 33.69 -22.57
CA THR A 498 -13.18 33.13 -23.20
C THR A 498 -14.07 32.46 -22.17
N VAL A 499 -13.53 31.79 -21.16
CA VAL A 499 -14.31 31.30 -20.01
C VAL A 499 -14.91 32.46 -19.22
N ARG A 500 -14.17 33.54 -18.96
CA ARG A 500 -14.74 34.75 -18.32
C ARG A 500 -15.78 35.44 -19.21
N ASN A 501 -15.55 35.52 -20.52
CA ASN A 501 -16.48 36.11 -21.48
C ASN A 501 -17.75 35.28 -21.59
N LEU A 502 -17.64 33.95 -21.67
CA LEU A 502 -18.76 33.00 -21.63
C LEU A 502 -19.47 33.02 -20.27
N GLN A 503 -18.77 33.25 -19.17
CA GLN A 503 -19.40 33.49 -17.86
C GLN A 503 -20.17 34.82 -17.87
N THR A 504 -19.61 35.92 -18.40
CA THR A 504 -20.35 37.18 -18.56
C THR A 504 -21.44 37.09 -19.63
N GLU A 505 -21.35 36.19 -20.60
CA GLU A 505 -22.38 35.93 -21.60
C GLU A 505 -23.49 35.06 -21.00
N ILE A 506 -23.17 34.09 -20.15
CA ILE A 506 -24.16 33.36 -19.34
C ILE A 506 -24.83 34.31 -18.35
N GLU A 507 -24.11 35.21 -17.70
CA GLU A 507 -24.70 36.25 -16.84
C GLU A 507 -25.49 37.28 -17.63
N ASN A 508 -25.06 37.67 -18.83
CA ASN A 508 -25.80 38.55 -19.73
C ASN A 508 -27.02 37.87 -20.33
N LEU A 509 -26.99 36.59 -20.69
CA LEU A 509 -28.15 35.82 -21.16
C LEU A 509 -29.10 35.51 -20.00
N LYS A 510 -28.61 35.39 -18.77
CA LYS A 510 -29.41 35.26 -17.53
C LYS A 510 -30.03 36.60 -17.12
N SER A 511 -29.31 37.71 -17.29
CA SER A 511 -29.82 39.07 -17.08
C SER A 511 -30.72 39.52 -18.23
N GLN A 512 -30.50 39.04 -19.45
CA GLN A 512 -31.38 39.25 -20.61
C GLN A 512 -32.60 38.33 -20.53
N ASN A 513 -32.52 37.13 -19.96
CA ASN A 513 -33.71 36.34 -19.60
C ASN A 513 -34.50 36.97 -18.44
N SER A 514 -33.84 37.58 -17.45
CA SER A 514 -34.56 38.32 -16.39
C SER A 514 -35.15 39.63 -16.92
N GLN A 515 -34.42 40.36 -17.78
CA GLN A 515 -34.92 41.53 -18.51
C GLN A 515 -36.00 41.16 -19.51
N LEU A 516 -36.00 39.99 -20.16
CA LEU A 516 -37.11 39.52 -21.00
C LEU A 516 -38.30 39.09 -20.15
N LYS A 517 -38.09 38.53 -18.94
CA LYS A 517 -39.16 38.33 -17.95
C LYS A 517 -39.73 39.65 -17.39
N LEU A 518 -38.97 40.75 -17.42
CA LEU A 518 -39.42 42.09 -17.05
C LEU A 518 -40.07 42.82 -18.25
N ARG A 519 -39.50 42.71 -19.45
CA ARG A 519 -39.98 43.32 -20.70
C ARG A 519 -41.23 42.62 -21.23
N SER A 520 -41.37 41.32 -20.97
CA SER A 520 -42.64 40.60 -21.12
C SER A 520 -43.79 41.29 -20.35
N LYS A 521 -43.50 41.88 -19.18
CA LYS A 521 -44.47 42.66 -18.37
C LYS A 521 -44.65 44.11 -18.86
N ASN A 522 -43.65 44.72 -19.50
CA ASN A 522 -43.69 46.13 -19.88
C ASN A 522 -44.19 46.39 -21.33
N ASP A 523 -43.80 45.55 -22.31
CA ASP A 523 -44.20 45.70 -23.72
C ASP A 523 -45.66 45.27 -23.94
N ASN A 524 -46.61 45.95 -23.30
CA ASN A 524 -48.00 45.47 -23.16
C ASN A 524 -49.08 46.56 -23.09
N LYS A 525 -48.75 47.85 -22.92
CA LYS A 525 -49.72 48.97 -23.01
C LYS A 525 -49.06 50.27 -23.54
N ASP A 526 -48.65 50.28 -24.81
CA ASP A 526 -48.50 51.51 -25.60
C ASP A 526 -48.62 51.22 -27.11
N LEU A 527 -49.26 52.14 -27.85
CA LEU A 527 -49.56 52.11 -29.30
C LEU A 527 -50.38 50.91 -29.83
N GLU A 528 -51.67 50.87 -29.51
CA GLU A 528 -52.69 50.34 -30.44
C GLU A 528 -53.19 51.52 -31.33
N CYS A 529 -53.16 51.35 -32.66
CA CYS A 529 -53.71 52.24 -33.71
C CYS A 529 -52.95 53.54 -34.13
N THR A 530 -52.33 53.51 -35.31
CA THR A 530 -52.79 54.31 -36.48
C THR A 530 -52.30 53.70 -37.81
N ASP A 531 -53.26 53.31 -38.65
CA ASP A 531 -53.25 53.24 -40.11
C ASP A 531 -52.17 52.50 -40.94
N SER A 532 -52.58 51.31 -41.39
CA SER A 532 -52.72 51.00 -42.84
C SER A 532 -51.57 50.36 -43.65
N LYS A 533 -51.16 49.13 -43.29
CA LYS A 533 -51.15 47.96 -44.22
C LYS A 533 -50.76 46.64 -43.52
N MET A 534 -51.11 45.51 -44.14
CA MET A 534 -50.74 44.13 -43.77
C MET A 534 -51.19 43.62 -42.38
N LYS A 535 -52.51 43.43 -42.24
CA LYS A 535 -53.19 42.33 -41.51
C LYS A 535 -52.52 41.81 -40.21
N GLN A 536 -52.87 42.47 -39.10
CA GLN A 536 -53.59 41.91 -37.93
C GLN A 536 -53.41 40.40 -37.61
N GLY A 537 -53.08 40.00 -36.37
CA GLY A 537 -52.88 40.82 -35.17
C GLY A 537 -52.19 40.05 -34.04
N ASN A 538 -51.66 40.77 -33.05
CA ASN A 538 -50.65 40.29 -32.13
C ASN A 538 -51.26 39.40 -31.02
N PRO A 539 -50.76 38.16 -30.75
CA PRO A 539 -51.38 37.27 -29.76
C PRO A 539 -51.29 37.77 -28.31
N LYS A 540 -50.37 38.69 -28.02
CA LYS A 540 -50.13 39.26 -26.69
C LYS A 540 -51.34 40.06 -26.17
N ASP A 541 -51.92 40.91 -27.00
CA ASP A 541 -53.03 41.80 -26.62
C ASP A 541 -54.34 41.03 -26.43
N ARG A 542 -54.52 39.94 -27.19
CA ARG A 542 -55.64 39.01 -26.98
C ARG A 542 -55.52 38.26 -25.65
N LEU A 543 -54.30 37.86 -25.27
CA LEU A 543 -54.01 37.25 -23.97
C LEU A 543 -54.24 38.24 -22.81
N LEU A 544 -53.88 39.52 -22.99
CA LEU A 544 -54.15 40.57 -22.00
C LEU A 544 -55.65 40.82 -21.83
N LYS A 545 -56.38 41.06 -22.92
CA LYS A 545 -57.83 41.35 -22.88
C LYS A 545 -58.58 40.18 -22.23
N LEU A 546 -58.21 38.93 -22.56
CA LEU A 546 -58.74 37.72 -21.90
C LEU A 546 -58.35 37.62 -20.41
N ASN A 547 -57.17 38.09 -20.01
CA ASN A 547 -56.73 38.06 -18.62
C ASN A 547 -57.35 39.19 -17.76
N GLU A 548 -57.63 40.37 -18.32
CA GLU A 548 -58.44 41.41 -17.65
C GLU A 548 -59.92 40.97 -17.53
N GLU A 549 -60.46 40.25 -18.53
CA GLU A 549 -61.76 39.55 -18.40
C GLU A 549 -61.72 38.46 -17.32
N LEU A 550 -60.67 37.62 -17.27
CA LEU A 550 -60.55 36.55 -16.28
C LEU A 550 -60.37 37.11 -14.85
N VAL A 551 -59.67 38.24 -14.68
CA VAL A 551 -59.55 38.94 -13.39
C VAL A 551 -60.85 39.64 -12.98
N THR A 552 -61.60 40.25 -13.92
CA THR A 552 -62.91 40.85 -13.60
C THR A 552 -63.95 39.78 -13.30
N LYS A 553 -63.99 38.68 -14.06
CA LYS A 553 -64.82 37.51 -13.76
C LYS A 553 -64.42 36.80 -12.48
N ASN A 554 -63.14 36.73 -12.11
CA ASN A 554 -62.74 36.25 -10.77
C ASN A 554 -63.19 37.18 -9.64
N LYS A 555 -63.24 38.51 -9.84
CA LYS A 555 -63.83 39.43 -8.85
C LYS A 555 -65.34 39.23 -8.73
N GLU A 556 -66.04 39.14 -9.86
CA GLU A 556 -67.48 38.86 -9.92
C GLU A 556 -67.83 37.52 -9.28
N ILE A 557 -67.05 36.46 -9.55
CA ILE A 557 -67.15 35.17 -8.86
C ILE A 557 -66.86 35.33 -7.38
N GLN A 558 -65.80 36.04 -6.97
CA GLN A 558 -65.48 36.21 -5.55
C GLN A 558 -66.54 37.04 -4.80
N ASP A 559 -67.22 37.98 -5.45
CA ASP A 559 -68.29 38.78 -4.86
C ASP A 559 -69.64 38.04 -4.86
N LEU A 560 -69.93 37.23 -5.89
CA LEU A 560 -71.02 36.23 -5.87
C LEU A 560 -70.80 35.16 -4.81
N THR A 561 -69.56 34.72 -4.61
CA THR A 561 -69.15 33.88 -3.49
C THR A 561 -69.45 34.62 -2.19
N LYS A 562 -68.96 35.85 -1.95
CA LYS A 562 -69.28 36.62 -0.73
C LYS A 562 -70.79 36.80 -0.48
N THR A 563 -71.65 36.88 -1.52
CA THR A 563 -73.10 36.95 -1.33
C THR A 563 -73.74 35.60 -1.03
N VAL A 564 -73.38 34.53 -1.75
CA VAL A 564 -73.79 33.15 -1.41
C VAL A 564 -73.36 32.80 0.02
N GLU A 565 -72.18 33.23 0.43
CA GLU A 565 -71.64 33.00 1.76
C GLU A 565 -72.25 33.89 2.84
N LYS A 566 -72.76 35.09 2.50
CA LYS A 566 -73.62 35.86 3.40
C LYS A 566 -74.96 35.16 3.59
N LEU A 567 -75.62 34.73 2.51
CA LEU A 567 -76.85 33.96 2.57
C LEU A 567 -76.65 32.63 3.33
N GLN A 568 -75.47 32.02 3.25
CA GLN A 568 -75.11 30.86 4.05
C GLN A 568 -74.70 31.19 5.50
N LYS A 569 -74.18 32.39 5.82
CA LYS A 569 -74.05 32.86 7.21
C LYS A 569 -75.41 33.11 7.82
N GLU A 570 -76.30 33.79 7.12
CA GLU A 570 -77.68 34.04 7.53
C GLU A 570 -78.43 32.72 7.72
N ARG A 571 -78.31 31.76 6.78
CA ARG A 571 -78.84 30.40 6.96
C ARG A 571 -78.20 29.65 8.13
N MET A 572 -76.90 29.83 8.39
CA MET A 572 -76.21 29.22 9.54
C MET A 572 -76.56 29.88 10.87
N VAL A 573 -76.90 31.17 10.92
CA VAL A 573 -77.38 31.87 12.13
C VAL A 573 -78.85 31.54 12.39
N MET A 574 -79.71 31.59 11.37
CA MET A 574 -81.10 31.14 11.43
C MET A 574 -81.22 29.68 11.86
N LEU A 575 -80.25 28.84 11.50
CA LEU A 575 -80.06 27.54 12.13
C LEU A 575 -79.57 27.72 13.57
N SER A 576 -78.42 28.34 13.80
CA SER A 576 -77.71 28.47 15.11
C SER A 576 -78.40 29.24 16.24
N ASP A 577 -79.67 29.60 16.10
CA ASP A 577 -80.52 30.18 17.16
C ASP A 577 -81.65 29.23 17.67
N ASN A 578 -81.62 27.92 17.33
CA ASN A 578 -82.64 26.89 17.70
C ASN A 578 -82.56 25.57 18.60
N ASN A 579 -81.76 24.89 19.51
CA ASN A 579 -80.48 24.51 20.26
C ASN A 579 -79.60 25.33 21.27
N LEU A 580 -78.26 25.38 21.08
CA LEU A 580 -77.08 25.77 21.92
C LEU A 580 -77.12 27.09 22.76
N ARG A 581 -78.29 27.57 23.15
CA ARG A 581 -78.47 28.33 24.40
C ARG A 581 -78.29 27.42 25.64
N ASN A 582 -78.19 26.11 25.45
CA ASN A 582 -77.78 25.17 26.49
C ASN A 582 -76.25 25.10 26.63
N ILE A 583 -75.80 25.22 27.89
CA ILE A 583 -74.49 24.78 28.42
C ILE A 583 -73.31 25.67 27.95
N THR A 584 -72.85 26.69 28.71
CA THR A 584 -72.26 26.70 30.08
C THR A 584 -71.02 25.78 30.22
N ASN A 585 -69.95 26.08 30.94
CA ASN A 585 -69.38 27.32 31.48
C ASN A 585 -67.85 27.16 31.37
N ASN A 586 -67.06 28.24 31.23
CA ASN A 586 -65.60 28.10 31.12
C ASN A 586 -64.84 28.91 32.18
N LYS A 587 -64.22 28.17 33.11
CA LYS A 587 -63.11 28.53 34.02
C LYS A 587 -63.29 29.71 34.98
N GLU A 588 -63.48 29.32 36.24
CA GLU A 588 -63.04 30.09 37.41
C GLU A 588 -61.50 30.11 37.59
N ASN A 589 -61.06 31.09 38.39
CA ASN A 589 -59.89 31.07 39.29
C ASN A 589 -58.47 30.95 38.71
N SER A 590 -57.87 32.10 38.41
CA SER A 590 -56.71 32.58 39.19
C SER A 590 -56.57 34.11 39.18
N THR A 591 -56.64 34.67 40.39
CA THR A 591 -55.96 35.84 40.98
C THR A 591 -54.75 36.44 40.19
N GLU A 592 -54.42 37.75 40.25
CA GLU A 592 -54.98 38.87 41.05
C GLU A 592 -54.55 40.29 40.58
N VAL A 593 -55.16 41.33 41.18
CA VAL A 593 -54.59 42.69 41.43
C VAL A 593 -54.32 43.66 40.24
N VAL A 594 -55.40 44.33 39.82
CA VAL A 594 -55.62 45.79 40.01
C VAL A 594 -54.71 46.83 39.32
N LYS A 595 -55.27 47.57 38.34
CA LYS A 595 -55.52 49.05 38.42
C LYS A 595 -56.27 49.66 37.21
N LYS A 596 -57.40 50.34 37.50
CA LYS A 596 -57.93 51.59 36.89
C LYS A 596 -58.27 51.59 35.37
N ASN A 597 -59.28 52.32 34.87
CA ASN A 597 -60.29 53.21 35.47
C ASN A 597 -61.45 53.42 34.45
N THR A 598 -62.58 54.03 34.88
CA THR A 598 -63.57 54.79 34.05
C THR A 598 -64.21 54.06 32.84
N SER A 599 -65.50 53.69 32.88
CA SER A 599 -66.67 54.52 32.51
C SER A 599 -66.80 54.80 31.00
N ALA A 600 -67.98 54.82 30.37
CA ALA A 600 -69.33 54.89 30.93
C ALA A 600 -70.41 54.26 30.00
N THR A 601 -71.64 54.28 30.50
CA THR A 601 -72.93 54.50 29.81
C THR A 601 -72.84 55.25 28.45
N ASP A 602 -73.79 55.13 27.50
CA ASP A 602 -75.22 54.82 27.66
C ASP A 602 -75.96 54.57 26.32
N LYS A 603 -77.17 53.97 26.38
CA LYS A 603 -78.31 54.21 25.46
C LYS A 603 -78.12 53.83 23.95
N ARG A 604 -79.18 53.73 23.12
CA ARG A 604 -80.61 54.11 23.27
C ARG A 604 -81.56 53.25 22.39
N ASN A 605 -82.87 53.46 22.60
CA ASN A 605 -84.03 53.11 21.76
C ASN A 605 -84.48 51.64 21.89
N SER A 606 -85.66 51.34 22.44
CA SER A 606 -87.06 51.67 22.03
C SER A 606 -87.65 50.57 21.13
N HIS A 607 -88.92 50.21 21.22
CA HIS A 607 -90.09 50.94 21.75
C HIS A 607 -91.20 49.95 22.23
N TYR A 608 -92.03 50.36 23.21
CA TYR A 608 -93.33 49.73 23.61
C TYR A 608 -93.23 48.32 24.28
N SER A 609 -93.74 48.03 25.50
CA SER A 609 -94.78 48.64 26.38
C SER A 609 -96.14 48.78 25.69
N GLU A 610 -97.25 48.15 26.09
CA GLU A 610 -97.66 47.47 27.34
C GLU A 610 -98.95 46.65 26.99
N PRO A 611 -99.89 46.21 27.88
CA PRO A 611 -99.98 46.24 29.35
C PRO A 611 -100.19 44.81 29.95
N PHE A 612 -100.50 44.55 31.22
CA PHE A 612 -100.85 45.35 32.42
C PHE A 612 -100.22 44.71 33.67
N LEU A 613 -99.88 45.50 34.69
CA LEU A 613 -99.72 44.98 36.07
C LEU A 613 -100.04 46.02 37.15
N SER A 614 -101.27 46.57 37.14
CA SER A 614 -101.75 47.48 38.20
C SER A 614 -103.28 47.59 38.32
N ILE A 615 -103.95 46.48 38.66
CA ILE A 615 -105.24 46.53 39.37
C ILE A 615 -105.18 45.62 40.59
N PHE A 616 -104.51 46.11 41.63
CA PHE A 616 -104.88 45.82 43.01
C PHE A 616 -105.45 47.11 43.60
N ASN A 617 -106.76 47.28 43.44
CA ASN A 617 -107.61 48.12 44.28
C ASN A 617 -108.90 47.32 44.49
N ASP A 618 -109.16 47.01 45.76
CA ASP A 618 -110.40 46.56 46.41
C ASP A 618 -111.22 45.34 45.91
N ASP A 619 -111.64 44.58 46.91
CA ASP A 619 -112.90 43.83 47.02
C ASP A 619 -113.30 42.81 45.94
N LYS A 620 -112.75 41.60 46.12
CA LYS A 620 -113.59 40.38 46.12
C LYS A 620 -113.14 39.37 47.19
N ILE A 621 -113.81 39.48 48.34
CA ILE A 621 -113.97 38.52 49.44
C ILE A 621 -113.44 37.11 49.12
N TYR A 622 -112.31 36.75 49.71
CA TYR A 622 -111.75 35.40 49.66
C TYR A 622 -112.52 34.45 50.59
N GLN A 623 -113.03 33.33 50.07
CA GLN A 623 -113.71 32.28 50.86
C GLN A 623 -112.72 31.13 51.17
N PRO A 624 -112.27 30.92 52.43
CA PRO A 624 -111.13 30.04 52.75
C PRO A 624 -111.42 28.50 52.75
N HIS A 625 -112.42 28.01 52.03
CA HIS A 625 -112.99 26.66 52.28
C HIS A 625 -112.99 25.70 51.06
N THR A 626 -112.34 26.05 49.96
CA THR A 626 -112.25 25.21 48.75
C THR A 626 -110.98 24.35 48.63
N PHE A 627 -110.05 24.43 49.59
CA PHE A 627 -108.78 23.69 49.59
C PHE A 627 -108.50 22.98 50.93
N SER A 628 -109.39 22.08 51.34
CA SER A 628 -109.22 21.27 52.56
C SER A 628 -108.05 20.27 52.47
N ASP A 629 -107.59 19.80 53.64
CA ASP A 629 -106.23 19.28 53.91
C ASP A 629 -105.71 18.10 53.05
N SER A 630 -106.57 17.39 52.32
CA SER A 630 -106.16 16.23 51.51
C SER A 630 -105.12 16.60 50.45
N HIS A 631 -105.22 17.81 49.88
CA HIS A 631 -104.30 18.28 48.85
C HIS A 631 -102.92 18.63 49.43
N LEU A 632 -102.86 19.19 50.64
CA LEU A 632 -101.61 19.54 51.32
C LEU A 632 -100.84 18.28 51.76
N SER A 633 -101.55 17.30 52.33
CA SER A 633 -100.94 16.01 52.71
C SER A 633 -100.38 15.26 51.50
N LYS A 634 -101.06 15.32 50.35
CA LYS A 634 -100.57 14.71 49.10
C LYS A 634 -99.27 15.38 48.62
N VAL A 635 -99.24 16.71 48.55
CA VAL A 635 -98.04 17.49 48.15
C VAL A 635 -96.87 17.26 49.10
N LEU A 636 -97.10 17.12 50.41
CA LEU A 636 -96.02 16.81 51.37
C LEU A 636 -95.42 15.41 51.18
N LYS A 637 -96.25 14.40 50.84
CA LYS A 637 -95.76 13.05 50.53
C LYS A 637 -94.99 13.02 49.21
N GLU A 638 -95.50 13.71 48.19
CA GLU A 638 -94.83 13.89 46.90
C GLU A 638 -93.48 14.61 47.06
N ASN A 639 -93.40 15.65 47.91
CA ASN A 639 -92.15 16.35 48.23
C ASN A 639 -91.14 15.47 48.96
N ALA A 640 -91.59 14.53 49.81
CA ALA A 640 -90.72 13.56 50.46
C ALA A 640 -90.18 12.52 49.46
N GLN A 641 -91.04 11.99 48.59
CA GLN A 641 -90.64 11.05 47.53
C GLN A 641 -89.65 11.68 46.55
N LEU A 642 -89.90 12.93 46.11
CA LEU A 642 -88.97 13.67 45.24
C LEU A 642 -87.61 13.94 45.89
N LYS A 643 -87.54 14.07 47.22
CA LYS A 643 -86.26 14.17 47.95
C LYS A 643 -85.51 12.84 47.98
N GLU A 644 -86.21 11.74 48.26
CA GLU A 644 -85.63 10.39 48.22
C GLU A 644 -85.12 10.03 46.81
N GLU A 645 -85.86 10.41 45.76
CA GLU A 645 -85.40 10.24 44.38
C GLU A 645 -84.20 11.15 44.02
N LEU A 646 -84.16 12.40 44.52
CA LEU A 646 -83.00 13.29 44.35
C LEU A 646 -81.75 12.76 45.08
N GLU A 647 -81.91 12.23 46.30
CA GLU A 647 -80.81 11.59 47.03
C GLU A 647 -80.31 10.32 46.32
N ARG A 648 -81.23 9.48 45.83
CA ARG A 648 -80.90 8.31 44.99
C ARG A 648 -80.13 8.71 43.72
N LEU A 649 -80.61 9.73 42.99
CA LEU A 649 -79.96 10.22 41.77
C LEU A 649 -78.60 10.89 42.05
N SER A 650 -78.46 11.58 43.18
CA SER A 650 -77.19 12.16 43.64
C SER A 650 -76.17 11.06 43.95
N LEU A 651 -76.58 10.02 44.70
CA LEU A 651 -75.78 8.84 44.97
C LEU A 651 -75.41 8.10 43.68
N GLU A 652 -76.34 7.90 42.75
CA GLU A 652 -76.05 7.29 41.45
C GLU A 652 -75.04 8.12 40.64
N MET A 653 -75.22 9.44 40.51
CA MET A 653 -74.24 10.31 39.84
C MET A 653 -72.86 10.24 40.50
N SER A 654 -72.79 10.21 41.83
CA SER A 654 -71.52 10.03 42.56
C SER A 654 -70.87 8.68 42.24
N GLN A 655 -71.65 7.60 42.16
CA GLN A 655 -71.15 6.26 41.87
C GLN A 655 -70.68 6.16 40.42
N GLN A 656 -71.41 6.76 39.47
CA GLN A 656 -70.99 6.82 38.07
C GLN A 656 -69.72 7.68 37.89
N ARG A 657 -69.57 8.79 38.65
CA ARG A 657 -68.34 9.58 38.70
C ARG A 657 -67.15 8.79 39.24
N VAL A 658 -67.34 8.02 40.32
CA VAL A 658 -66.27 7.15 40.87
C VAL A 658 -65.93 6.02 39.89
N LYS A 659 -66.92 5.40 39.25
CA LYS A 659 -66.72 4.37 38.19
C LYS A 659 -65.92 4.93 37.00
N SER A 660 -66.28 6.12 36.50
CA SER A 660 -65.55 6.73 35.37
C SER A 660 -64.13 7.16 35.76
N GLN A 661 -63.94 7.70 36.96
CA GLN A 661 -62.60 8.05 37.48
C GLN A 661 -61.72 6.80 37.66
N ALA A 662 -62.27 5.69 38.15
CA ALA A 662 -61.56 4.41 38.25
C ALA A 662 -61.20 3.82 36.88
N ALA A 663 -62.12 3.90 35.90
CA ALA A 663 -61.87 3.45 34.53
C ALA A 663 -60.77 4.27 33.84
N LEU A 664 -60.75 5.60 34.05
CA LEU A 664 -59.69 6.48 33.56
C LEU A 664 -58.33 6.14 34.21
N ALA A 665 -58.28 6.01 35.54
CA ALA A 665 -57.04 5.63 36.22
C ALA A 665 -56.50 4.26 35.77
N TYR A 666 -57.38 3.31 35.46
CA TYR A 666 -57.01 2.00 34.92
C TYR A 666 -56.47 2.10 33.48
N SER A 667 -57.09 2.89 32.60
CA SER A 667 -56.58 3.08 31.24
C SER A 667 -55.26 3.85 31.21
N GLU A 668 -55.10 4.88 32.05
CA GLU A 668 -53.82 5.59 32.23
C GLU A 668 -52.71 4.68 32.77
N ASN A 669 -53.01 3.76 33.69
CA ASN A 669 -52.04 2.77 34.18
C ASN A 669 -51.59 1.81 33.07
N ASN A 670 -52.53 1.29 32.27
CA ASN A 670 -52.21 0.39 31.16
C ASN A 670 -51.42 1.10 30.05
N ILE A 671 -51.77 2.35 29.71
CA ILE A 671 -51.00 3.17 28.75
C ILE A 671 -49.58 3.40 29.25
N ARG A 672 -49.40 3.71 30.54
CA ARG A 672 -48.07 3.89 31.14
C ARG A 672 -47.26 2.60 31.09
N ARG A 673 -47.84 1.46 31.46
CA ARG A 673 -47.15 0.16 31.41
C ARG A 673 -46.68 -0.19 30.00
N ILE A 674 -47.53 0.01 28.99
CA ILE A 674 -47.15 -0.21 27.58
C ILE A 674 -46.00 0.73 27.16
N GLN A 675 -45.96 1.97 27.68
CA GLN A 675 -44.85 2.90 27.45
C GLN A 675 -43.56 2.48 28.18
N GLU A 676 -43.67 1.90 29.39
CA GLU A 676 -42.57 1.33 30.15
C GLU A 676 -42.02 0.07 29.45
N ASP A 677 -42.88 -0.91 29.12
CA ASP A 677 -42.56 -2.14 28.39
C ASP A 677 -41.85 -1.85 27.04
N THR A 678 -42.35 -0.87 26.27
CA THR A 678 -41.75 -0.49 24.98
C THR A 678 -40.44 0.29 25.14
N ALA A 679 -40.30 1.10 26.20
CA ALA A 679 -39.03 1.75 26.52
C ALA A 679 -37.96 0.73 26.95
N GLU A 680 -38.31 -0.27 27.76
CA GLU A 680 -37.43 -1.38 28.13
C GLU A 680 -37.01 -2.21 26.91
N TYR A 681 -37.96 -2.54 26.01
CA TYR A 681 -37.65 -3.23 24.77
C TYR A 681 -36.65 -2.43 23.90
N ILE A 682 -36.90 -1.13 23.69
CA ILE A 682 -36.00 -0.24 22.93
C ILE A 682 -34.62 -0.14 23.62
N ALA A 683 -34.56 -0.06 24.95
CA ALA A 683 -33.32 -0.04 25.71
C ALA A 683 -32.53 -1.36 25.54
N SER A 684 -33.21 -2.51 25.62
CA SER A 684 -32.59 -3.83 25.42
C SER A 684 -32.02 -4.00 24.02
N LEU A 685 -32.74 -3.50 22.99
CA LEU A 685 -32.31 -3.54 21.59
C LEU A 685 -31.10 -2.64 21.36
N LYS A 686 -31.11 -1.41 21.89
CA LYS A 686 -29.96 -0.49 21.86
C LYS A 686 -28.73 -1.10 22.55
N ALA A 687 -28.91 -1.67 23.75
CA ALA A 687 -27.83 -2.34 24.48
C ALA A 687 -27.30 -3.59 23.75
N SER A 688 -28.12 -4.28 22.95
CA SER A 688 -27.66 -5.41 22.13
C SER A 688 -26.94 -4.98 20.87
N HIS A 689 -27.37 -3.89 20.23
CA HIS A 689 -26.65 -3.30 19.10
C HIS A 689 -25.28 -2.78 19.54
N GLN A 690 -25.21 -2.04 20.66
CA GLN A 690 -23.97 -1.53 21.24
C GLN A 690 -22.94 -2.66 21.50
N ARG A 691 -23.38 -3.76 22.12
CA ARG A 691 -22.52 -4.94 22.35
C ARG A 691 -21.97 -5.59 21.08
N GLU A 692 -22.73 -5.59 19.99
CA GLU A 692 -22.26 -6.12 18.70
C GLU A 692 -21.28 -5.16 18.01
N VAL A 693 -21.50 -3.84 18.10
CA VAL A 693 -20.54 -2.82 17.64
C VAL A 693 -19.22 -2.93 18.42
N GLU A 694 -19.27 -3.02 19.74
CA GLU A 694 -18.10 -3.23 20.60
C GLU A 694 -17.35 -4.52 20.25
N LYS A 695 -18.08 -5.60 19.96
CA LYS A 695 -17.52 -6.89 19.52
C LYS A 695 -16.81 -6.77 18.16
N ILE A 696 -17.39 -6.06 17.19
CA ILE A 696 -16.76 -5.78 15.88
C ILE A 696 -15.49 -4.94 16.07
N VAL A 697 -15.53 -3.87 16.86
CA VAL A 697 -14.36 -3.03 17.16
C VAL A 697 -13.27 -3.82 17.88
N CYS A 698 -13.62 -4.66 18.85
CA CYS A 698 -12.67 -5.52 19.55
C CYS A 698 -12.06 -6.60 18.65
N GLN A 699 -12.80 -7.11 17.66
CA GLN A 699 -12.28 -8.08 16.70
C GLN A 699 -11.30 -7.40 15.72
N HIS A 700 -11.69 -6.27 15.15
CA HIS A 700 -10.82 -5.45 14.30
C HIS A 700 -9.54 -5.01 15.04
N ALA A 701 -9.64 -4.63 16.32
CA ALA A 701 -8.48 -4.28 17.15
C ALA A 701 -7.54 -5.46 17.47
N LYS A 702 -8.03 -6.72 17.42
CA LYS A 702 -7.19 -7.93 17.54
C LYS A 702 -6.53 -8.27 16.21
N GLU A 703 -7.28 -8.24 15.11
CA GLU A 703 -6.81 -8.56 13.76
C GLU A 703 -5.78 -7.53 13.26
N HIS A 704 -6.04 -6.24 13.51
CA HIS A 704 -5.11 -5.13 13.26
C HIS A 704 -4.28 -4.75 14.50
N SER A 705 -4.14 -5.66 15.47
CA SER A 705 -3.22 -5.44 16.59
C SER A 705 -1.79 -5.29 16.07
N THR A 706 -0.99 -4.42 16.70
CA THR A 706 0.42 -4.24 16.36
C THR A 706 1.20 -5.56 16.39
N SER A 707 0.81 -6.50 17.25
CA SER A 707 1.34 -7.87 17.29
C SER A 707 1.04 -8.67 16.01
N LYS A 708 -0.21 -8.69 15.53
CA LYS A 708 -0.57 -9.42 14.31
C LYS A 708 0.04 -8.78 13.05
N VAL A 709 0.07 -7.46 13.00
CA VAL A 709 0.77 -6.71 11.93
C VAL A 709 2.27 -7.02 11.95
N ALA A 710 2.91 -7.04 13.11
CA ALA A 710 4.32 -7.41 13.25
C ALA A 710 4.61 -8.88 12.90
N GLU A 711 3.72 -9.82 13.24
CA GLU A 711 3.85 -11.23 12.82
C GLU A 711 3.83 -11.37 11.29
N LEU A 712 2.90 -10.67 10.61
CA LEU A 712 2.82 -10.65 9.15
C LEU A 712 4.03 -9.94 8.53
N ASN A 713 4.47 -8.81 9.10
CA ASN A 713 5.64 -8.08 8.61
C ASN A 713 6.93 -8.90 8.78
N ASN A 714 7.11 -9.58 9.91
CA ASN A 714 8.22 -10.51 10.13
C ASN A 714 8.19 -11.67 9.12
N ARG A 715 7.01 -12.23 8.82
CA ARG A 715 6.87 -13.26 7.77
C ARG A 715 7.29 -12.72 6.40
N ILE A 716 6.83 -11.53 6.02
CA ILE A 716 7.24 -10.86 4.77
C ILE A 716 8.76 -10.69 4.75
N SER A 717 9.38 -10.12 5.78
CA SER A 717 10.83 -9.97 5.85
C SER A 717 11.61 -11.28 5.79
N THR A 718 11.10 -12.38 6.37
CA THR A 718 11.74 -13.70 6.20
C THR A 718 11.61 -14.25 4.78
N GLN A 719 10.52 -13.92 4.06
CA GLN A 719 10.34 -14.29 2.66
C GLN A 719 11.21 -13.42 1.73
N GLU A 720 11.34 -12.12 2.01
CA GLU A 720 12.24 -11.19 1.30
C GLU A 720 13.70 -11.64 1.43
N VAL A 721 14.16 -12.00 2.63
CA VAL A 721 15.52 -12.53 2.83
C VAL A 721 15.74 -13.85 2.08
N LEU A 722 14.76 -14.75 2.05
CA LEU A 722 14.84 -16.00 1.27
C LEU A 722 14.87 -15.73 -0.24
N ILE A 723 14.05 -14.80 -0.74
CA ILE A 723 14.02 -14.39 -2.16
C ILE A 723 15.37 -13.79 -2.56
N ASN A 724 15.93 -12.89 -1.75
CA ASN A 724 17.24 -12.29 -2.00
C ASN A 724 18.35 -13.36 -2.04
N HIS A 725 18.34 -14.33 -1.12
CA HIS A 725 19.31 -15.43 -1.14
C HIS A 725 19.18 -16.32 -2.39
N LEU A 726 17.94 -16.62 -2.83
CA LEU A 726 17.71 -17.39 -4.06
C LEU A 726 18.11 -16.60 -5.32
N GLN A 727 17.89 -15.29 -5.35
CA GLN A 727 18.37 -14.41 -6.43
C GLN A 727 19.91 -14.37 -6.46
N GLU A 728 20.55 -14.30 -5.30
CA GLU A 728 22.02 -14.32 -5.20
C GLU A 728 22.59 -15.66 -5.70
N GLN A 729 22.04 -16.80 -5.26
CA GLN A 729 22.39 -18.14 -5.78
C GLN A 729 22.23 -18.25 -7.30
N ILE A 730 21.13 -17.73 -7.87
CA ILE A 730 20.92 -17.70 -9.33
C ILE A 730 22.01 -16.86 -10.02
N SER A 731 22.36 -15.71 -9.46
CA SER A 731 23.41 -14.84 -10.01
C SER A 731 24.82 -15.44 -9.89
N GLU A 732 25.09 -16.25 -8.86
CA GLU A 732 26.34 -17.02 -8.72
C GLU A 732 26.39 -18.17 -9.73
N GLN A 733 25.29 -18.91 -9.89
CA GLN A 733 25.19 -19.97 -10.89
C GLN A 733 25.35 -19.43 -12.33
N GLN A 734 24.80 -18.25 -12.62
CA GLN A 734 25.03 -17.54 -13.89
C GLN A 734 26.51 -17.17 -14.06
N ARG A 735 27.14 -16.54 -13.07
CA ARG A 735 28.59 -16.22 -13.09
C ARG A 735 29.46 -17.47 -13.29
N HIS A 736 29.11 -18.60 -12.68
CA HIS A 736 29.78 -19.88 -12.88
C HIS A 736 29.57 -20.46 -14.29
N GLN A 737 28.37 -20.32 -14.86
CA GLN A 737 28.06 -20.76 -16.22
C GLN A 737 28.79 -19.91 -17.27
N GLU A 738 28.88 -18.59 -17.07
CA GLU A 738 29.69 -17.69 -17.90
C GLU A 738 31.19 -18.04 -17.84
N ALA A 739 31.73 -18.24 -16.63
CA ALA A 739 33.12 -18.66 -16.45
C ALA A 739 33.42 -20.02 -17.11
N LEU A 740 32.48 -20.97 -17.05
CA LEU A 740 32.58 -22.26 -17.73
C LEU A 740 32.58 -22.09 -19.26
N LEU A 741 31.70 -21.26 -19.83
CA LEU A 741 31.66 -20.97 -21.26
C LEU A 741 32.95 -20.29 -21.73
N VAL A 742 33.49 -19.31 -20.98
CA VAL A 742 34.79 -18.69 -21.27
C VAL A 742 35.92 -19.72 -21.23
N SER A 743 35.91 -20.65 -20.26
CA SER A 743 36.89 -21.74 -20.19
C SER A 743 36.77 -22.71 -21.37
N GLN A 744 35.55 -23.06 -21.80
CA GLN A 744 35.31 -23.92 -22.96
C GLN A 744 35.75 -23.26 -24.28
N ILE A 745 35.49 -21.96 -24.45
CA ILE A 745 35.98 -21.20 -25.61
C ILE A 745 37.51 -21.18 -25.63
N ARG A 746 38.15 -20.93 -24.48
CA ARG A 746 39.62 -20.99 -24.34
C ARG A 746 40.16 -22.39 -24.65
N GLU A 747 39.50 -23.44 -24.17
CA GLU A 747 39.90 -24.82 -24.46
C GLU A 747 39.78 -25.13 -25.95
N GLN A 748 38.68 -24.75 -26.61
CA GLN A 748 38.52 -24.93 -28.06
C GLN A 748 39.55 -24.16 -28.89
N LEU A 749 39.99 -22.98 -28.44
CA LEU A 749 41.07 -22.23 -29.07
C LEU A 749 42.41 -22.96 -28.91
N LEU A 750 42.75 -23.40 -27.70
CA LEU A 750 43.96 -24.19 -27.43
C LEU A 750 43.96 -25.52 -28.19
N GLN A 751 42.82 -26.21 -28.30
CA GLN A 751 42.68 -27.42 -29.11
C GLN A 751 42.95 -27.13 -30.61
N LYS A 752 42.47 -26.00 -31.15
CA LYS A 752 42.75 -25.56 -32.53
C LYS A 752 44.23 -25.19 -32.75
N GLU A 753 44.86 -24.57 -31.77
CA GLU A 753 46.30 -24.29 -31.80
C GLU A 753 47.11 -25.58 -31.77
N VAL A 754 46.75 -26.55 -30.91
CA VAL A 754 47.39 -27.87 -30.84
C VAL A 754 47.21 -28.65 -32.14
N THR A 755 46.03 -28.67 -32.76
CA THR A 755 45.85 -29.35 -34.05
C THR A 755 46.66 -28.67 -35.17
N LYS A 756 46.72 -27.34 -35.20
CA LYS A 756 47.58 -26.60 -36.14
C LYS A 756 49.06 -26.90 -35.96
N LEU A 757 49.56 -26.93 -34.71
CA LEU A 757 50.94 -27.29 -34.40
C LEU A 757 51.27 -28.75 -34.73
N LEU A 758 50.29 -29.66 -34.59
CA LEU A 758 50.43 -31.07 -35.01
C LEU A 758 50.46 -31.21 -36.54
N GLU A 759 49.70 -30.39 -37.27
CA GLU A 759 49.72 -30.31 -38.73
C GLU A 759 51.07 -29.80 -39.24
N GLU A 760 51.53 -28.64 -38.73
CA GLU A 760 52.85 -28.07 -39.03
C GLU A 760 53.99 -29.04 -38.69
N LEU A 761 53.89 -29.76 -37.57
CA LEU A 761 54.84 -30.80 -37.20
C LEU A 761 54.77 -32.03 -38.12
N ARG A 762 53.64 -32.31 -38.77
CA ARG A 762 53.52 -33.37 -39.78
C ARG A 762 54.13 -32.94 -41.10
N GLU A 763 53.77 -31.75 -41.60
CA GLU A 763 54.39 -31.15 -42.79
C GLU A 763 55.91 -31.05 -42.66
N ALA A 764 56.41 -30.58 -41.50
CA ALA A 764 57.84 -30.51 -41.21
C ALA A 764 58.53 -31.88 -41.19
N LYS A 765 57.82 -32.98 -40.87
CA LYS A 765 58.33 -34.36 -40.93
C LYS A 765 58.29 -34.93 -42.35
N GLU A 766 57.21 -34.68 -43.09
CA GLU A 766 57.06 -35.10 -44.48
C GLU A 766 58.12 -34.41 -45.37
N ASN A 767 58.42 -33.14 -45.12
CA ASN A 767 59.44 -32.35 -45.81
C ASN A 767 60.90 -32.58 -45.33
N GLN A 768 61.18 -33.53 -44.42
CA GLN A 768 62.55 -33.81 -43.97
C GLN A 768 63.47 -34.30 -45.09
N SER A 769 64.76 -33.97 -44.97
CA SER A 769 65.82 -34.52 -45.82
C SER A 769 65.86 -36.06 -45.75
N PRO A 770 66.29 -36.76 -46.81
CA PRO A 770 66.41 -38.22 -46.79
C PRO A 770 67.37 -38.70 -45.67
N GLU A 771 68.42 -37.94 -45.38
CA GLU A 771 69.39 -38.22 -44.32
C GLU A 771 68.73 -38.23 -42.93
N MET A 772 67.88 -37.24 -42.63
CA MET A 772 67.11 -37.19 -41.38
C MET A 772 66.12 -38.35 -41.28
N LYS A 773 65.47 -38.71 -42.39
CA LYS A 773 64.57 -39.88 -42.46
C LYS A 773 65.33 -41.20 -42.20
N HIS A 774 66.57 -41.33 -42.68
CA HIS A 774 67.44 -42.47 -42.33
C HIS A 774 67.84 -42.46 -40.85
N PHE A 775 68.19 -41.30 -40.29
CA PHE A 775 68.51 -41.16 -38.86
C PHE A 775 67.34 -41.59 -37.96
N LEU A 776 66.12 -41.13 -38.23
CA LEU A 776 64.92 -41.54 -37.47
C LEU A 776 64.61 -43.04 -37.58
N CYS A 777 64.93 -43.68 -38.71
CA CYS A 777 64.81 -45.13 -38.85
C CYS A 777 65.85 -45.90 -38.02
N LEU A 778 67.07 -45.37 -37.88
CA LEU A 778 68.08 -45.91 -36.96
C LEU A 778 67.68 -45.70 -35.51
N GLU A 779 67.18 -44.51 -35.14
CA GLU A 779 66.70 -44.20 -33.79
C GLU A 779 65.55 -45.14 -33.37
N LYS A 780 64.57 -45.38 -34.24
CA LYS A 780 63.50 -46.36 -34.01
C LYS A 780 64.04 -47.78 -33.81
N LYS A 781 65.06 -48.17 -34.60
CA LYS A 781 65.71 -49.48 -34.47
C LYS A 781 66.48 -49.63 -33.16
N ILE A 782 67.15 -48.56 -32.71
CA ILE A 782 67.83 -48.50 -31.41
C ILE A 782 66.80 -48.63 -30.29
N LYS A 783 65.73 -47.81 -30.26
CA LYS A 783 64.67 -47.88 -29.24
C LYS A 783 64.01 -49.25 -29.15
N HIS A 784 63.77 -49.92 -30.28
CA HIS A 784 63.25 -51.28 -30.30
C HIS A 784 64.26 -52.36 -29.81
N ILE A 785 65.56 -52.09 -29.90
CA ILE A 785 66.60 -52.94 -29.28
C ILE A 785 66.71 -52.65 -27.77
N GLU A 786 66.52 -51.39 -27.35
CA GLU A 786 66.48 -50.96 -25.94
C GLU A 786 65.27 -51.54 -25.20
N THR A 787 64.05 -51.51 -25.77
CA THR A 787 62.88 -52.18 -25.14
C THR A 787 63.12 -53.68 -25.01
N ARG A 788 63.61 -54.34 -26.07
CA ARG A 788 64.03 -55.75 -26.00
C ARG A 788 65.26 -55.99 -25.11
N HIS A 789 65.99 -54.98 -24.67
CA HIS A 789 66.98 -55.14 -23.61
C HIS A 789 66.28 -55.14 -22.26
N ALA A 790 65.49 -54.10 -21.97
CA ALA A 790 64.76 -53.93 -20.72
C ALA A 790 63.80 -55.11 -20.44
N GLU A 791 63.13 -55.66 -21.46
CA GLU A 791 62.29 -56.86 -21.38
C GLU A 791 63.11 -58.07 -20.88
N ARG A 792 64.21 -58.41 -21.59
CA ARG A 792 65.11 -59.53 -21.21
C ARG A 792 65.79 -59.30 -19.87
N GLU A 793 66.11 -58.06 -19.53
CA GLU A 793 66.73 -57.70 -18.26
C GLU A 793 65.73 -57.87 -17.10
N GLN A 794 64.44 -57.54 -17.31
CA GLN A 794 63.37 -57.81 -16.36
C GLN A 794 63.11 -59.33 -16.22
N GLU A 795 63.21 -60.10 -17.30
CA GLU A 795 63.14 -61.58 -17.26
C GLU A 795 64.30 -62.17 -16.46
N ILE A 796 65.54 -61.70 -16.69
CA ILE A 796 66.72 -62.10 -15.93
C ILE A 796 66.57 -61.75 -14.45
N GLN A 797 66.13 -60.52 -14.12
CA GLN A 797 65.88 -60.11 -12.73
C GLN A 797 64.84 -61.00 -12.03
N LYS A 798 63.75 -61.37 -12.70
CA LYS A 798 62.76 -62.33 -12.17
C LYS A 798 63.38 -63.71 -11.95
N ALA A 799 64.18 -64.22 -12.90
CA ALA A 799 64.86 -65.50 -12.76
C ALA A 799 65.87 -65.49 -11.59
N THR A 800 66.64 -64.41 -11.42
CA THR A 800 67.56 -64.21 -10.30
C THR A 800 66.82 -64.15 -8.96
N GLN A 801 65.71 -63.41 -8.87
CA GLN A 801 64.87 -63.37 -7.65
C GLN A 801 64.30 -64.75 -7.29
N LEU A 802 63.77 -65.50 -8.27
CA LEU A 802 63.31 -66.87 -8.06
C LEU A 802 64.45 -67.80 -7.61
N THR A 803 65.64 -67.67 -8.20
CA THR A 803 66.83 -68.44 -7.79
C THR A 803 67.21 -68.13 -6.35
N HIS A 804 67.25 -66.85 -5.95
CA HIS A 804 67.53 -66.46 -4.56
C HIS A 804 66.51 -67.04 -3.59
N HIS A 805 65.21 -66.88 -3.84
CA HIS A 805 64.15 -67.43 -2.99
C HIS A 805 64.25 -68.97 -2.85
N VAL A 806 64.59 -69.69 -3.92
CA VAL A 806 64.83 -71.15 -3.88
C VAL A 806 66.09 -71.49 -3.05
N THR A 807 67.16 -70.69 -3.13
CA THR A 807 68.35 -70.90 -2.28
C THR A 807 68.10 -70.56 -0.82
N GLU A 808 67.36 -69.49 -0.51
CA GLU A 808 67.01 -69.08 0.85
C GLU A 808 66.09 -70.11 1.51
N THR A 809 65.02 -70.52 0.83
CA THR A 809 64.12 -71.57 1.36
C THR A 809 64.85 -72.90 1.56
N ARG A 810 65.81 -73.25 0.69
CA ARG A 810 66.68 -74.42 0.93
C ARG A 810 67.57 -74.22 2.16
N GLN A 811 68.21 -73.07 2.32
CA GLN A 811 69.06 -72.77 3.48
C GLN A 811 68.27 -72.77 4.80
N THR A 812 67.03 -72.26 4.83
CA THR A 812 66.21 -72.32 6.04
C THR A 812 65.79 -73.74 6.38
N HIS A 813 65.45 -74.58 5.39
CA HIS A 813 65.17 -76.01 5.63
C HIS A 813 66.39 -76.77 6.14
N GLU A 814 67.58 -76.51 5.61
CA GLU A 814 68.84 -77.10 6.08
C GLU A 814 69.18 -76.62 7.51
N ALA A 815 69.04 -75.31 7.79
CA ALA A 815 69.25 -74.74 9.12
C ALA A 815 68.24 -75.25 10.17
N GLU A 816 66.98 -75.45 9.79
CA GLU A 816 65.98 -76.09 10.64
C GLU A 816 66.32 -77.57 10.92
N LYS A 817 66.77 -78.31 9.92
CA LYS A 817 67.22 -79.71 10.10
C LYS A 817 68.36 -79.80 11.11
N TRP A 818 69.35 -78.91 11.02
CA TRP A 818 70.43 -78.81 12.00
C TRP A 818 69.94 -78.36 13.38
N ARG A 819 69.01 -77.40 13.47
CA ARG A 819 68.39 -76.96 14.73
C ARG A 819 67.66 -78.11 15.44
N ARG A 820 66.86 -78.89 14.72
CA ARG A 820 66.14 -80.06 15.26
C ARG A 820 67.11 -81.13 15.76
N LEU A 821 68.20 -81.39 15.03
CA LEU A 821 69.25 -82.33 15.46
C LEU A 821 69.99 -81.84 16.72
N ALA A 822 70.32 -80.55 16.80
CA ALA A 822 70.93 -79.94 17.97
C ALA A 822 69.99 -79.97 19.19
N GLN A 823 68.69 -79.76 19.00
CA GLN A 823 67.67 -79.91 20.04
C GLN A 823 67.59 -81.35 20.55
N GLN A 824 67.61 -82.35 19.66
CA GLN A 824 67.67 -83.76 20.06
C GLN A 824 68.95 -84.07 20.86
N LYS A 825 70.11 -83.58 20.43
CA LYS A 825 71.36 -83.77 21.19
C LYS A 825 71.39 -83.05 22.53
N ASN A 826 70.75 -81.88 22.64
CA ASN A 826 70.57 -81.22 23.94
C ASN A 826 69.60 -82.00 24.85
N GLN A 827 68.57 -82.66 24.31
CA GLN A 827 67.70 -83.55 25.08
C GLN A 827 68.42 -84.84 25.54
N GLU A 828 69.36 -85.36 24.75
CA GLU A 828 70.25 -86.45 25.18
C GLU A 828 71.19 -85.98 26.30
N LEU A 829 71.83 -84.81 26.16
CA LEU A 829 72.69 -84.23 27.19
C LEU A 829 71.93 -83.92 28.49
N GLU A 830 70.68 -83.50 28.42
CA GLU A 830 69.87 -83.24 29.62
C GLU A 830 69.44 -84.55 30.32
N LYS A 831 69.22 -85.64 29.58
CA LYS A 831 69.05 -86.97 30.18
C LYS A 831 70.32 -87.41 30.90
N PHE A 832 71.49 -87.29 30.26
CA PHE A 832 72.77 -87.60 30.89
C PHE A 832 73.05 -86.73 32.12
N ARG A 833 72.58 -85.48 32.16
CA ARG A 833 72.63 -84.63 33.37
C ARG A 833 71.73 -85.15 34.48
N VAL A 834 70.46 -85.47 34.19
CA VAL A 834 69.54 -86.03 35.19
C VAL A 834 70.03 -87.39 35.71
N GLU A 835 70.64 -88.21 34.85
CA GLU A 835 71.31 -89.46 35.25
C GLU A 835 72.53 -89.19 36.15
N LEU A 836 73.35 -88.19 35.83
CA LEU A 836 74.49 -87.78 36.67
C LEU A 836 74.05 -87.16 38.01
N ASP A 837 73.01 -86.32 38.03
CA ASP A 837 72.47 -85.75 39.27
C ASP A 837 71.83 -86.82 40.16
N SER A 838 71.17 -87.82 39.57
CA SER A 838 70.70 -89.02 40.27
C SER A 838 71.85 -89.82 40.88
N ILE A 839 72.95 -90.03 40.14
CA ILE A 839 74.18 -90.65 40.66
C ILE A 839 74.78 -89.80 41.80
N LEU A 840 74.81 -88.47 41.66
CA LEU A 840 75.30 -87.56 42.71
C LEU A 840 74.41 -87.58 43.95
N ASP A 841 73.10 -87.75 43.82
CA ASP A 841 72.19 -87.93 44.97
C ASP A 841 72.36 -89.28 45.67
N VAL A 842 72.57 -90.37 44.91
CA VAL A 842 72.97 -91.66 45.50
C VAL A 842 74.30 -91.54 46.23
N LEU A 843 75.29 -90.83 45.68
CA LEU A 843 76.57 -90.57 46.35
C LEU A 843 76.40 -89.69 47.60
N ARG A 844 75.56 -88.65 47.56
CA ARG A 844 75.21 -87.83 48.73
C ARG A 844 74.54 -88.66 49.84
N GLU A 845 73.67 -89.60 49.47
CA GLU A 845 72.97 -90.45 50.44
C GLU A 845 73.91 -91.52 51.04
N LEU A 846 74.78 -92.14 50.25
CA LEU A 846 75.86 -93.00 50.74
C LEU A 846 76.80 -92.25 51.70
N GLN A 847 77.09 -90.96 51.41
CA GLN A 847 77.89 -90.11 52.29
C GLN A 847 77.19 -89.81 53.63
N LYS A 848 75.86 -89.58 53.64
CA LYS A 848 75.08 -89.46 54.90
C LYS A 848 75.11 -90.76 55.71
N GLN A 849 75.13 -91.91 55.04
CA GLN A 849 75.22 -93.24 55.66
C GLN A 849 76.64 -93.59 56.15
N GLY A 850 77.58 -92.63 56.11
CA GLY A 850 78.92 -92.76 56.68
C GLY A 850 79.98 -93.29 55.71
N VAL A 851 79.66 -93.49 54.44
CA VAL A 851 80.63 -93.97 53.44
C VAL A 851 81.54 -92.81 53.00
N VAL A 852 82.83 -92.93 53.31
CA VAL A 852 83.84 -91.94 52.91
C VAL A 852 84.20 -92.10 51.43
N ILE A 853 83.79 -91.14 50.60
CA ILE A 853 84.10 -91.10 49.17
C ILE A 853 85.43 -90.35 48.95
N PRO A 854 86.44 -90.94 48.29
CA PRO A 854 87.69 -90.24 47.98
C PRO A 854 87.52 -89.12 46.95
N ALA A 855 88.16 -87.97 47.19
CA ALA A 855 88.21 -86.86 46.24
C ALA A 855 89.22 -87.15 45.10
N PRO A 856 88.83 -87.06 43.81
CA PRO A 856 89.77 -87.24 42.69
C PRO A 856 90.83 -86.14 42.61
N GLY A 857 92.08 -86.54 42.35
CA GLY A 857 93.22 -85.62 42.26
C GLY A 857 93.27 -84.81 40.95
N SER A 858 93.96 -83.67 40.99
CA SER A 858 94.18 -82.82 39.82
C SER A 858 95.10 -83.49 38.79
N ILE A 859 94.57 -83.80 37.61
CA ILE A 859 95.33 -84.18 36.42
C ILE A 859 94.96 -83.19 35.31
N GLY A 860 95.89 -82.32 34.95
CA GLY A 860 95.66 -81.24 34.00
C GLY A 860 95.61 -81.72 32.55
N PHE A 861 94.58 -81.33 31.81
CA PHE A 861 94.50 -81.51 30.37
C PHE A 861 94.90 -80.21 29.65
N ARG A 862 96.05 -80.21 28.96
CA ARG A 862 96.37 -79.14 28.01
C ARG A 862 95.61 -79.42 26.72
N MET A 863 94.81 -78.47 26.25
CA MET A 863 94.29 -78.49 24.89
C MET A 863 95.05 -77.46 24.04
N THR A 864 95.44 -77.86 22.83
CA THR A 864 96.36 -77.09 21.98
C THR A 864 95.61 -76.17 21.02
N ASP A 865 96.06 -74.91 20.93
CA ASP A 865 95.62 -73.99 19.88
C ASP A 865 96.02 -74.50 18.49
N SER A 866 95.05 -74.96 17.69
CA SER A 866 95.27 -75.23 16.27
C SER A 866 94.01 -75.11 15.41
N CYS A 867 93.94 -73.97 14.69
CA CYS A 867 93.37 -73.84 13.35
C CYS A 867 91.97 -74.42 13.06
N TRP A 868 90.93 -73.58 13.19
CA TRP A 868 89.84 -73.55 12.22
C TRP A 868 89.57 -72.09 11.80
N LYS A 869 89.54 -71.84 10.49
CA LYS A 869 89.39 -70.49 9.92
C LYS A 869 88.56 -70.54 8.63
N THR A 870 87.24 -70.61 8.79
CA THR A 870 86.18 -70.32 7.81
C THR A 870 84.93 -69.97 8.59
#